data_AF-A0A519MZP9-F1
#
_entry.id   AF-A0A519MZP9-F1
#
_cell.length_a   1.000
_cell.length_b   1.000
_cell.length_c   1.000
_cell.angle_alpha   90.00
_cell.angle_beta   90.00
_cell.angle_gamma   90.00
#
_symmetry.space_group_name_H-M   'P 1'
#
loop_
_entity.id
_entity.type
_entity.pdbx_description
1 polymer ?
#
loop_
_entity_poly.entity_id
_entity_poly.type
_entity_poly.pdbx_seq_one_letter_code
_entity_poly.pdbx_strand_id
1 'polypeptide(L)'
;MRRIFLLIALFLVANVSLAQQKVRVHNSGNTMYAKELTSVDSIKLDNTYAKFKISGDANTLNIQKTLIDSLTFTGSAVNLDKIYIIYNGTDNATIINPYANSGVNITAAAGTVTVAATSGIDNLEYNILGASANGSLTMATDKDVNLVLNNLTLTNPSGAAFNITGAKTTNILLTSGTTNMLSDGTASTKNGTITTDGPIVIANSGTLLVSALKKHGVNTSSTIAINGGTTTISSAVSDGFHSEGYTQTAGTATVTLSLGDGIDAGNGAIAISGGTINVTSTAADVKGIKTGTNTITITGGTINMTVSGAQSKAISAKGNISISNGSFGITISGATVLTAADSGFDPSYSSAFKTDAQIIITGGTFNVNALSGADGGKAFSADGEINISGGNFTVSTAGNGGSYTNTTGVADTFSTSGFTSDTNINISGGTFTLANSGTDGKAISSDTNINISGSSLIGITNSGAAGKGIKADGNVVFSGGTTTISLSGATVLSASGSGFDPSYPTGVKTDGSITVNSGTITITGTSVAKGAKGLSSDTGITVNGGNVSITNAGNGATYVNANGTTDSYSSAAFSSDTFITINGGTVTTNSSGTGGKGLKADGAITIGTTTTSPTLNITTTGARFLVSGTDYSHAKTIVAAGVVTINSGTNTINSSDDGVHSDTAVTVNGGTNTISAISTTSGVGEGVEAPIITFNGGTSNITASNDGINATYGTVTGGAEGNDGSHLYITGGIVIATGSDAIDSNGNITITGGTTIVNGVTNGPEEGLDFNGTFLMNGGILIAAGSNSQMTPNFGAASSQVNMFLKSSAQLPATSVLHIENAAGTEMVTFKPKNAVYYFHFSSPALAQSTQYKVYFGGSYTGGSFVGGTTTWGLYTGGTYSLTGATLKKTFTTSATAKINLQTF
;
A
#
# COMPACT_ATOMS: atom_id res chain seq x y z
N MET A 1 51.50 15.01 -104.61
CA MET A 1 52.34 16.18 -104.95
C MET A 1 51.83 17.37 -104.15
N ARG A 2 52.63 17.83 -103.18
CA ARG A 2 53.30 19.16 -103.18
C ARG A 2 52.39 20.24 -102.56
N ARG A 3 52.64 20.62 -101.29
CA ARG A 3 53.62 21.66 -100.83
C ARG A 3 53.04 23.06 -101.17
N ILE A 4 52.93 24.06 -100.28
CA ILE A 4 53.75 24.37 -99.10
C ILE A 4 53.24 25.69 -98.42
N PHE A 5 53.56 25.84 -97.11
CA PHE A 5 53.74 27.06 -96.25
C PHE A 5 52.57 27.85 -95.60
N LEU A 6 52.50 27.68 -94.26
CA LEU A 6 52.79 28.69 -93.21
C LEU A 6 51.74 29.78 -92.90
N LEU A 7 50.94 29.61 -91.83
CA LEU A 7 51.12 30.27 -90.52
C LEU A 7 50.00 29.84 -89.52
N ILE A 8 50.42 29.27 -88.39
CA ILE A 8 49.81 29.28 -87.05
C ILE A 8 48.39 28.71 -86.88
N ALA A 9 48.37 27.48 -86.35
CA ALA A 9 47.49 26.98 -85.29
C ALA A 9 46.08 27.58 -85.16
N LEU A 10 45.15 26.83 -85.73
CA LEU A 10 43.76 26.64 -85.34
C LEU A 10 43.54 26.65 -83.81
N PHE A 11 42.36 27.16 -83.42
CA PHE A 11 41.78 27.29 -82.06
C PHE A 11 42.21 28.52 -81.25
N LEU A 12 41.45 29.62 -81.37
CA LEU A 12 40.49 30.03 -80.33
C LEU A 12 39.86 31.41 -80.68
N VAL A 13 39.01 31.49 -81.71
CA VAL A 13 37.99 32.55 -81.73
C VAL A 13 36.74 31.95 -81.08
N ALA A 14 36.21 32.68 -80.11
CA ALA A 14 34.88 32.53 -79.53
C ALA A 14 34.60 31.24 -78.75
N ASN A 15 35.22 31.12 -77.57
CA ASN A 15 34.52 30.59 -76.40
C ASN A 15 34.98 31.37 -75.16
N VAL A 16 34.71 32.68 -75.15
CA VAL A 16 34.35 33.29 -73.87
C VAL A 16 32.84 33.07 -73.78
N SER A 17 32.43 31.85 -73.43
CA SER A 17 31.11 31.71 -72.82
C SER A 17 31.19 32.55 -71.56
N LEU A 18 30.66 33.78 -71.61
CA LEU A 18 30.26 34.47 -70.39
C LEU A 18 29.28 33.49 -69.73
N ALA A 19 29.76 32.72 -68.74
CA ALA A 19 28.88 31.92 -67.93
C ALA A 19 27.82 32.89 -67.41
N GLN A 20 26.56 32.64 -67.77
CA GLN A 20 25.45 33.48 -67.39
C GLN A 20 25.44 33.55 -65.85
N GLN A 21 25.70 34.74 -65.32
CA GLN A 21 25.83 34.94 -63.88
C GLN A 21 24.42 35.00 -63.28
N LYS A 22 24.19 34.27 -62.19
CA LYS A 22 22.96 34.34 -61.40
C LYS A 22 23.19 35.17 -60.15
N VAL A 23 22.25 36.05 -59.80
CA VAL A 23 22.16 36.64 -58.45
C VAL A 23 21.49 35.64 -57.52
N ARG A 24 22.04 35.46 -56.31
CA ARG A 24 21.52 34.60 -55.25
C ARG A 24 21.21 35.44 -54.02
N VAL A 25 20.06 35.20 -53.41
CA VAL A 25 19.63 35.78 -52.14
C VAL A 25 19.73 34.70 -51.06
N HIS A 26 20.46 34.98 -49.99
CA HIS A 26 20.68 34.03 -48.90
C HIS A 26 19.94 34.41 -47.62
N ASN A 27 19.48 33.40 -46.88
CA ASN A 27 18.95 33.50 -45.52
C ASN A 27 19.31 32.25 -44.73
N SER A 28 19.86 32.46 -43.54
CA SER A 28 20.31 31.42 -42.62
C SER A 28 21.16 30.36 -43.34
N GLY A 29 22.08 30.81 -44.22
CA GLY A 29 22.95 29.95 -45.02
C GLY A 29 22.30 29.21 -46.20
N ASN A 30 20.99 29.36 -46.44
CA ASN A 30 20.29 28.80 -47.60
C ASN A 30 20.19 29.81 -48.74
N THR A 31 20.27 29.34 -50.00
CA THR A 31 19.89 30.16 -51.16
C THR A 31 18.36 30.15 -51.31
N MET A 32 17.70 31.24 -50.91
CA MET A 32 16.23 31.35 -50.99
C MET A 32 15.75 31.64 -52.41
N TYR A 33 16.49 32.46 -53.14
CA TYR A 33 16.13 32.92 -54.47
C TYR A 33 17.36 32.99 -55.35
N ALA A 34 17.22 32.59 -56.61
CA ALA A 34 18.24 32.75 -57.60
C ALA A 34 17.63 33.08 -58.96
N LYS A 35 18.27 33.99 -59.70
CA LYS A 35 17.80 34.39 -61.02
C LYS A 35 18.95 34.82 -61.91
N GLU A 36 18.88 34.50 -63.20
CA GLU A 36 19.83 34.97 -64.20
C GLU A 36 19.89 36.50 -64.21
N LEU A 37 21.10 37.07 -64.17
CA LEU A 37 21.28 38.53 -64.21
C LEU A 37 20.64 39.15 -65.44
N THR A 38 20.66 38.47 -66.59
CA THR A 38 20.02 38.96 -67.82
C THR A 38 18.51 39.08 -67.73
N SER A 39 17.89 38.46 -66.73
CA SER A 39 16.45 38.58 -66.47
C SER A 39 16.10 39.54 -65.33
N VAL A 40 17.09 40.07 -64.61
CA VAL A 40 16.88 41.07 -63.57
C VAL A 40 17.03 42.46 -64.21
N ASP A 41 15.93 43.22 -64.27
CA ASP A 41 15.91 44.59 -64.77
C ASP A 41 16.55 45.55 -63.75
N SER A 42 16.06 45.51 -62.50
CA SER A 42 16.63 46.31 -61.41
C SER A 42 16.49 45.65 -60.05
N ILE A 43 17.43 45.96 -59.15
CA ILE A 43 17.36 45.65 -57.73
C ILE A 43 17.30 46.98 -56.97
N LYS A 44 16.18 47.26 -56.29
CA LYS A 44 15.98 48.47 -55.48
C LYS A 44 15.88 48.11 -54.01
N LEU A 45 16.72 48.69 -53.18
CA LEU A 45 16.59 48.62 -51.73
C LEU A 45 15.80 49.85 -51.26
N ASP A 46 14.63 49.66 -50.65
CA ASP A 46 13.91 50.72 -49.95
C ASP A 46 14.01 50.54 -48.43
N ASN A 47 13.19 51.24 -47.64
CA ASN A 47 13.26 51.15 -46.18
C ASN A 47 12.92 49.75 -45.65
N THR A 48 12.12 48.97 -46.37
CA THR A 48 11.56 47.68 -45.91
C THR A 48 12.05 46.50 -46.75
N TYR A 49 12.10 46.66 -48.07
CA TYR A 49 12.29 45.56 -49.02
C TYR A 49 13.53 45.74 -49.90
N ALA A 50 14.14 44.61 -50.25
CA ALA A 50 14.89 44.44 -51.48
C ALA A 50 13.91 44.01 -52.59
N LYS A 51 13.71 44.88 -53.57
CA LYS A 51 12.77 44.70 -54.68
C LYS A 51 13.53 44.29 -55.93
N PHE A 52 13.24 43.11 -56.44
CA PHE A 52 13.78 42.58 -57.69
C PHE A 52 12.72 42.76 -58.78
N LYS A 53 12.97 43.66 -59.73
CA LYS A 53 12.16 43.76 -60.95
C LYS A 53 12.73 42.78 -61.96
N ILE A 54 11.93 41.79 -62.34
CA ILE A 54 12.28 40.83 -63.38
C ILE A 54 11.74 41.33 -64.71
N SER A 55 12.57 41.28 -65.74
CA SER A 55 12.21 41.69 -67.10
C SER A 55 11.03 40.86 -67.60
N GLY A 56 9.91 41.52 -67.90
CA GLY A 56 8.69 40.87 -68.40
C GLY A 56 7.66 40.50 -67.32
N ASP A 57 8.04 40.47 -66.04
CA ASP A 57 7.08 40.21 -64.95
C ASP A 57 6.30 41.49 -64.63
N ALA A 58 4.98 41.39 -64.41
CA ALA A 58 4.14 42.54 -64.08
C ALA A 58 4.52 43.14 -62.70
N ASN A 59 4.84 42.30 -61.73
CA ASN A 59 5.09 42.67 -60.34
C ASN A 59 6.59 42.64 -59.99
N THR A 60 6.98 43.32 -58.91
CA THR A 60 8.32 43.18 -58.32
C THR A 60 8.32 42.09 -57.26
N LEU A 61 9.36 41.25 -57.23
CA LEU A 61 9.60 40.35 -56.11
C LEU A 61 10.18 41.15 -54.95
N ASN A 62 9.40 41.30 -53.88
CA ASN A 62 9.80 42.07 -52.72
C ASN A 62 10.23 41.11 -51.61
N ILE A 63 11.49 41.15 -51.16
CA ILE A 63 11.98 40.35 -50.03
C ILE A 63 12.34 41.31 -48.90
N GLN A 64 11.90 41.05 -47.66
CA GLN A 64 12.27 41.92 -46.54
C GLN A 64 13.78 41.97 -46.39
N LYS A 65 14.35 43.18 -46.30
CA LYS A 65 15.81 43.34 -46.17
C LYS A 65 16.36 42.64 -44.93
N THR A 66 15.59 42.62 -43.86
CA THR A 66 15.92 41.98 -42.58
C THR A 66 16.07 40.47 -42.68
N LEU A 67 15.53 39.85 -43.74
CA LEU A 67 15.61 38.41 -44.00
C LEU A 67 16.72 38.05 -44.99
N ILE A 68 17.49 39.03 -45.49
CA ILE A 68 18.58 38.79 -46.44
C ILE A 68 19.90 38.85 -45.67
N ASP A 69 20.58 37.71 -45.56
CA ASP A 69 21.93 37.64 -44.99
C ASP A 69 22.95 38.23 -45.96
N SER A 70 22.88 37.83 -47.22
CA SER A 70 23.79 38.26 -48.27
C SER A 70 23.19 38.12 -49.66
N LEU A 71 23.73 38.91 -50.59
CA LEU A 71 23.55 38.73 -52.03
C LEU A 71 24.88 38.27 -52.60
N THR A 72 24.88 37.16 -53.35
CA THR A 72 26.10 36.68 -54.04
C THR A 72 25.81 36.38 -55.49
N PHE A 73 26.86 36.36 -56.31
CA PHE A 73 26.77 36.03 -57.74
C PHE A 73 27.52 34.75 -58.03
N THR A 74 27.02 33.92 -58.94
CA THR A 74 27.68 32.67 -59.34
C THR A 74 27.43 32.34 -60.80
N GLY A 75 28.42 31.74 -61.46
CA GLY A 75 28.26 31.12 -62.78
C GLY A 75 27.81 29.65 -62.71
N SER A 76 27.77 29.06 -61.51
CA SER A 76 27.36 27.67 -61.32
C SER A 76 25.85 27.51 -61.43
N ALA A 77 25.40 26.29 -61.77
CA ALA A 77 24.00 25.93 -61.65
C ALA A 77 23.55 26.08 -60.18
N VAL A 78 22.39 26.69 -59.98
CA VAL A 78 21.75 26.84 -58.67
C VAL A 78 20.46 26.04 -58.72
N ASN A 79 20.37 25.02 -57.87
CA ASN A 79 19.14 24.26 -57.71
C ASN A 79 18.32 24.91 -56.59
N LEU A 80 17.09 25.30 -56.89
CA LEU A 80 16.13 25.79 -55.91
C LEU A 80 15.10 24.68 -55.71
N ASP A 81 15.13 24.08 -54.53
CA ASP A 81 14.30 22.92 -54.15
C ASP A 81 13.35 23.25 -52.98
N LYS A 82 13.37 24.49 -52.48
CA LYS A 82 12.58 24.95 -51.35
C LYS A 82 11.61 26.04 -51.76
N ILE A 83 10.41 25.98 -51.21
CA ILE A 83 9.38 27.01 -51.35
C ILE A 83 9.50 27.95 -50.14
N TYR A 84 9.47 29.27 -50.36
CA TYR A 84 9.43 30.25 -49.26
C TYR A 84 8.11 31.02 -49.27
N ILE A 85 7.47 31.07 -48.11
CA ILE A 85 6.28 31.86 -47.82
C ILE A 85 6.66 32.85 -46.72
N ILE A 86 6.85 34.11 -47.09
CA ILE A 86 7.33 35.17 -46.18
C ILE A 86 6.19 36.15 -45.91
N TYR A 87 5.69 36.17 -44.68
CA TYR A 87 4.62 37.09 -44.27
C TYR A 87 5.15 38.49 -43.96
N ASN A 88 4.48 39.50 -44.51
CA ASN A 88 4.95 40.89 -44.57
C ASN A 88 4.05 41.89 -43.81
N GLY A 89 3.52 41.48 -42.67
CA GLY A 89 2.59 42.28 -41.87
C GLY A 89 1.23 42.40 -42.58
N THR A 90 0.90 43.61 -43.02
CA THR A 90 -0.33 43.92 -43.76
C THR A 90 -0.19 43.73 -45.27
N ASP A 91 1.04 43.69 -45.79
CA ASP A 91 1.30 43.48 -47.20
C ASP A 91 1.09 42.02 -47.61
N ASN A 92 0.92 41.77 -48.91
CA ASN A 92 0.91 40.41 -49.45
C ASN A 92 2.16 39.64 -49.03
N ALA A 93 2.01 38.37 -48.65
CA ALA A 93 3.15 37.49 -48.43
C ALA A 93 4.00 37.34 -49.70
N THR A 94 5.32 37.31 -49.54
CA THR A 94 6.25 37.05 -50.64
C THR A 94 6.31 35.54 -50.88
N ILE A 95 6.03 35.14 -52.11
CA ILE A 95 6.07 33.74 -52.54
C ILE A 95 7.29 33.53 -53.44
N ILE A 96 8.19 32.64 -53.02
CA ILE A 96 9.28 32.12 -53.86
C ILE A 96 8.99 30.63 -54.08
N ASN A 97 8.58 30.29 -55.31
CA ASN A 97 8.08 28.97 -55.63
C ASN A 97 8.80 28.40 -56.88
N PRO A 98 9.85 27.58 -56.70
CA PRO A 98 10.53 26.94 -57.84
C PRO A 98 9.64 25.90 -58.56
N TYR A 99 8.51 25.51 -57.97
CA TYR A 99 7.57 24.52 -58.49
C TYR A 99 6.30 25.12 -59.12
N ALA A 100 6.27 26.44 -59.36
CA ALA A 100 5.11 27.11 -59.94
C ALA A 100 4.68 26.53 -61.30
N ASN A 101 5.65 26.12 -62.12
CA ASN A 101 5.40 25.48 -63.42
C ASN A 101 5.24 23.95 -63.33
N SER A 102 5.35 23.39 -62.12
CA SER A 102 5.27 21.95 -61.82
C SER A 102 3.99 21.61 -61.05
N GLY A 103 2.95 22.42 -61.16
CA GLY A 103 1.62 22.16 -60.58
C GLY A 103 1.44 22.54 -59.12
N VAL A 104 2.42 23.20 -58.49
CA VAL A 104 2.27 23.75 -57.13
C VAL A 104 1.83 25.21 -57.22
N ASN A 105 0.53 25.46 -57.01
CA ASN A 105 -0.03 26.80 -57.12
C ASN A 105 -0.13 27.46 -55.75
N ILE A 106 0.42 28.67 -55.60
CA ILE A 106 0.43 29.42 -54.35
C ILE A 106 -0.03 30.85 -54.62
N THR A 107 -1.07 31.29 -53.91
CA THR A 107 -1.60 32.65 -53.99
C THR A 107 -1.53 33.33 -52.63
N ALA A 108 -1.15 34.61 -52.62
CA ALA A 108 -1.13 35.44 -51.42
C ALA A 108 -1.97 36.70 -51.63
N ALA A 109 -2.90 36.96 -50.70
CA ALA A 109 -3.71 38.17 -50.66
C ALA A 109 -3.73 38.71 -49.22
N ALA A 110 -3.14 39.89 -49.02
CA ALA A 110 -2.75 40.43 -47.72
C ALA A 110 -2.01 39.35 -46.89
N GLY A 111 -2.53 39.02 -45.71
CA GLY A 111 -1.99 37.93 -44.87
C GLY A 111 -2.51 36.53 -45.20
N THR A 112 -3.42 36.34 -46.16
CA THR A 112 -3.96 35.01 -46.48
C THR A 112 -3.15 34.35 -47.58
N VAL A 113 -2.58 33.17 -47.30
CA VAL A 113 -1.88 32.33 -48.28
C VAL A 113 -2.69 31.05 -48.52
N THR A 114 -2.97 30.76 -49.78
CA THR A 114 -3.61 29.52 -50.23
C THR A 114 -2.66 28.71 -51.10
N VAL A 115 -2.48 27.43 -50.79
CA VAL A 115 -1.63 26.49 -51.51
C VAL A 115 -2.47 25.34 -52.07
N ALA A 116 -2.38 25.10 -53.37
CA ALA A 116 -2.87 23.88 -54.02
C ALA A 116 -1.65 23.07 -54.50
N ALA A 117 -1.26 22.09 -53.69
CA ALA A 117 -0.13 21.20 -53.92
C ALA A 117 -0.61 19.81 -54.35
N THR A 118 -1.20 19.72 -55.54
CA THR A 118 -1.78 18.49 -56.10
C THR A 118 -0.95 17.97 -57.29
N SER A 119 0.35 18.21 -57.23
CA SER A 119 1.31 17.92 -58.30
C SER A 119 1.85 16.49 -58.26
N GLY A 120 1.57 15.72 -57.19
CA GLY A 120 2.13 14.40 -56.96
C GLY A 120 3.61 14.41 -56.53
N ILE A 121 4.20 15.57 -56.26
CA ILE A 121 5.62 15.69 -55.85
C ILE A 121 5.76 15.38 -54.36
N ASP A 122 6.58 14.39 -54.03
CA ASP A 122 6.86 14.01 -52.65
C ASP A 122 7.82 14.99 -51.96
N ASN A 123 7.70 15.10 -50.63
CA ASN A 123 8.63 15.81 -49.74
C ASN A 123 8.81 17.31 -50.02
N LEU A 124 7.78 18.00 -50.54
CA LEU A 124 7.84 19.45 -50.74
C LEU A 124 8.09 20.18 -49.40
N GLU A 125 9.13 21.03 -49.38
CA GLU A 125 9.53 21.82 -48.22
C GLU A 125 9.07 23.27 -48.36
N TYR A 126 8.15 23.69 -47.49
CA TYR A 126 7.62 25.03 -47.36
C TYR A 126 8.28 25.71 -46.16
N ASN A 127 9.20 26.64 -46.43
CA ASN A 127 9.84 27.49 -45.44
C ASN A 127 8.94 28.70 -45.16
N ILE A 128 8.38 28.76 -43.95
CA ILE A 128 7.35 29.71 -43.56
C ILE A 128 7.89 30.61 -42.45
N LEU A 129 7.91 31.91 -42.70
CA LEU A 129 8.56 32.90 -41.84
C LEU A 129 7.90 34.28 -41.95
N GLY A 130 8.31 35.19 -41.07
CA GLY A 130 7.77 36.55 -41.01
C GLY A 130 6.52 36.63 -40.14
N ALA A 131 5.76 37.72 -40.27
CA ALA A 131 4.63 37.97 -39.37
C ALA A 131 3.41 38.53 -40.11
N SER A 132 2.19 38.21 -39.64
CA SER A 132 0.97 38.90 -40.06
C SER A 132 -0.12 38.79 -38.98
N ALA A 133 -0.79 39.92 -38.70
CA ALA A 133 -1.91 39.99 -37.75
C ALA A 133 -3.25 39.53 -38.34
N ASN A 134 -3.30 39.34 -39.68
CA ASN A 134 -4.43 38.80 -40.43
C ASN A 134 -3.95 37.64 -41.32
N GLY A 135 -3.05 36.83 -40.77
CA GLY A 135 -2.27 35.80 -41.43
C GLY A 135 -2.91 34.42 -41.39
N SER A 136 -2.93 33.69 -42.50
CA SER A 136 -3.31 32.27 -42.51
C SER A 136 -2.64 31.47 -43.63
N LEU A 137 -2.39 30.18 -43.38
CA LEU A 137 -2.05 29.19 -44.39
C LEU A 137 -3.21 28.20 -44.59
N THR A 138 -3.84 28.26 -45.76
CA THR A 138 -4.78 27.21 -46.21
C THR A 138 -4.10 26.37 -47.28
N MET A 139 -4.11 25.04 -47.12
CA MET A 139 -3.43 24.13 -48.06
C MET A 139 -4.31 22.92 -48.38
N ALA A 140 -4.35 22.55 -49.66
CA ALA A 140 -4.79 21.25 -50.12
C ALA A 140 -3.60 20.53 -50.74
N THR A 141 -3.32 19.30 -50.30
CA THR A 141 -2.15 18.51 -50.73
C THR A 141 -2.53 17.08 -51.07
N ASP A 142 -1.86 16.47 -52.05
CA ASP A 142 -2.01 15.05 -52.39
C ASP A 142 -0.88 14.16 -51.86
N LYS A 143 0.17 14.76 -51.29
CA LYS A 143 1.33 14.11 -50.66
C LYS A 143 1.59 14.66 -49.26
N ASP A 144 2.46 13.98 -48.51
CA ASP A 144 2.97 14.48 -47.23
C ASP A 144 3.72 15.80 -47.43
N VAL A 145 3.56 16.73 -46.48
CA VAL A 145 4.10 18.10 -46.60
C VAL A 145 5.01 18.45 -45.44
N ASN A 146 6.10 19.16 -45.75
CA ASN A 146 7.06 19.65 -44.77
C ASN A 146 6.89 21.16 -44.59
N LEU A 147 6.35 21.58 -43.45
CA LEU A 147 6.17 22.98 -43.07
C LEU A 147 7.31 23.37 -42.11
N VAL A 148 8.36 24.00 -42.64
CA VAL A 148 9.52 24.47 -41.87
C VAL A 148 9.23 25.86 -41.33
N LEU A 149 9.01 25.97 -40.01
CA LEU A 149 8.69 27.24 -39.36
C LEU A 149 9.96 27.92 -38.85
N ASN A 150 10.16 29.19 -39.21
CA ASN A 150 11.33 29.98 -38.84
C ASN A 150 10.92 31.41 -38.46
N ASN A 151 10.83 31.68 -37.15
CA ASN A 151 10.41 32.98 -36.60
C ASN A 151 9.09 33.48 -37.21
N LEU A 152 8.12 32.57 -37.31
CA LEU A 152 6.79 32.84 -37.84
C LEU A 152 5.86 33.39 -36.75
N THR A 153 5.14 34.48 -37.02
CA THR A 153 4.06 34.96 -36.14
C THR A 153 2.78 35.19 -36.95
N LEU A 154 1.78 34.33 -36.81
CA LEU A 154 0.50 34.46 -37.51
C LEU A 154 -0.68 34.53 -36.54
N THR A 155 -1.50 35.54 -36.75
CA THR A 155 -2.83 35.64 -36.14
C THR A 155 -3.87 35.67 -37.25
N ASN A 156 -4.87 34.79 -37.19
CA ASN A 156 -6.06 34.88 -38.05
C ASN A 156 -7.28 35.26 -37.21
N PRO A 157 -7.73 36.52 -37.19
CA PRO A 157 -8.84 36.95 -36.32
C PRO A 157 -10.21 36.34 -36.67
N SER A 158 -10.34 35.67 -37.82
CA SER A 158 -11.62 35.14 -38.31
C SER A 158 -11.60 33.66 -38.69
N GLY A 159 -10.47 32.97 -38.51
CA GLY A 159 -10.26 31.60 -38.96
C GLY A 159 -9.10 30.92 -38.25
N ALA A 160 -8.75 29.71 -38.68
CA ALA A 160 -7.55 29.02 -38.20
C ALA A 160 -6.28 29.70 -38.76
N ALA A 161 -5.18 29.62 -38.01
CA ALA A 161 -3.88 30.00 -38.53
C ALA A 161 -3.47 29.04 -39.65
N PHE A 162 -3.52 27.73 -39.40
CA PHE A 162 -3.25 26.67 -40.38
C PHE A 162 -4.49 25.80 -40.61
N ASN A 163 -4.86 25.61 -41.88
CA ASN A 163 -5.94 24.71 -42.32
C ASN A 163 -5.43 23.86 -43.49
N ILE A 164 -5.01 22.63 -43.21
CA ILE A 164 -4.39 21.71 -44.18
C ILE A 164 -5.35 20.56 -44.48
N THR A 165 -5.54 20.23 -45.76
CA THR A 165 -6.47 19.18 -46.22
C THR A 165 -5.80 18.24 -47.21
N GLY A 166 -6.31 17.01 -47.32
CA GLY A 166 -5.77 15.96 -48.19
C GLY A 166 -5.53 14.61 -47.50
N ALA A 167 -5.73 14.54 -46.19
CA ALA A 167 -5.50 13.38 -45.34
C ALA A 167 -4.08 12.81 -45.44
N LYS A 168 -3.09 13.71 -45.56
CA LYS A 168 -1.65 13.40 -45.62
C LYS A 168 -0.92 13.91 -44.38
N THR A 169 0.27 13.38 -44.14
CA THR A 169 1.08 13.77 -42.99
C THR A 169 1.52 15.21 -43.15
N THR A 170 1.20 16.03 -42.16
CA THR A 170 1.68 17.41 -42.04
C THR A 170 2.85 17.43 -41.06
N ASN A 171 4.07 17.54 -41.57
CA ASN A 171 5.27 17.67 -40.76
C ASN A 171 5.52 19.14 -40.42
N ILE A 172 5.33 19.53 -39.17
CA ILE A 172 5.66 20.85 -38.63
C ILE A 172 7.08 20.79 -38.08
N LEU A 173 8.02 21.36 -38.82
CA LEU A 173 9.45 21.30 -38.55
C LEU A 173 9.91 22.62 -37.92
N LEU A 174 10.19 22.62 -36.62
CA LEU A 174 10.51 23.82 -35.86
C LEU A 174 12.01 24.16 -35.96
N THR A 175 12.35 25.24 -36.68
CA THR A 175 13.75 25.64 -36.87
C THR A 175 14.42 25.93 -35.52
N SER A 176 15.62 25.36 -35.31
CA SER A 176 16.37 25.50 -34.06
C SER A 176 16.58 26.97 -33.68
N GLY A 177 16.41 27.31 -32.40
CA GLY A 177 16.60 28.67 -31.89
C GLY A 177 15.51 29.67 -32.27
N THR A 178 14.46 29.24 -32.99
CA THR A 178 13.35 30.12 -33.41
C THR A 178 12.13 29.94 -32.52
N THR A 179 11.31 30.99 -32.42
CA THR A 179 9.99 30.94 -31.79
C THR A 179 8.93 31.23 -32.83
N ASN A 180 7.96 30.33 -32.95
CA ASN A 180 6.88 30.42 -33.90
C ASN A 180 5.57 30.57 -33.13
N MET A 181 4.76 31.57 -33.45
CA MET A 181 3.52 31.92 -32.75
C MET A 181 2.33 31.83 -33.70
N LEU A 182 1.32 31.03 -33.34
CA LEU A 182 0.09 30.88 -34.11
C LEU A 182 -1.13 31.17 -33.24
N SER A 183 -2.06 31.98 -33.76
CA SER A 183 -3.33 32.30 -33.11
C SER A 183 -4.50 32.25 -34.09
N ASP A 184 -5.62 31.67 -33.67
CA ASP A 184 -6.90 31.78 -34.39
C ASP A 184 -7.76 32.91 -33.82
N GLY A 185 -9.00 33.00 -34.31
CA GLY A 185 -10.00 33.96 -33.86
C GLY A 185 -11.29 33.28 -33.45
N THR A 186 -12.04 33.93 -32.56
CA THR A 186 -13.31 33.41 -32.00
C THR A 186 -14.39 33.12 -33.06
N ALA A 187 -14.32 33.80 -34.21
CA ALA A 187 -15.21 33.60 -35.36
C ALA A 187 -14.80 32.44 -36.28
N SER A 188 -13.70 31.72 -35.99
CA SER A 188 -13.25 30.59 -36.79
C SER A 188 -14.32 29.50 -36.94
N THR A 189 -14.42 28.94 -38.15
CA THR A 189 -15.27 27.78 -38.47
C THR A 189 -14.54 26.44 -38.33
N LYS A 190 -13.23 26.48 -38.01
CA LYS A 190 -12.40 25.29 -37.78
C LYS A 190 -12.27 25.01 -36.29
N ASN A 191 -11.97 23.77 -35.95
CA ASN A 191 -11.94 23.30 -34.57
C ASN A 191 -10.60 23.52 -33.86
N GLY A 192 -9.56 24.02 -34.53
CA GLY A 192 -8.37 24.49 -33.83
C GLY A 192 -7.48 25.45 -34.62
N THR A 193 -6.54 26.08 -33.92
CA THR A 193 -5.58 27.04 -34.50
C THR A 193 -4.73 26.39 -35.59
N ILE A 194 -4.34 25.15 -35.37
CA ILE A 194 -3.83 24.24 -36.40
C ILE A 194 -4.88 23.16 -36.60
N THR A 195 -5.46 23.10 -37.80
CA THR A 195 -6.42 22.05 -38.16
C THR A 195 -5.92 21.29 -39.39
N THR A 196 -5.91 19.96 -39.29
CA THR A 196 -5.64 19.06 -40.43
C THR A 196 -6.65 17.91 -40.48
N ASP A 197 -6.84 17.28 -41.64
CA ASP A 197 -7.63 16.06 -41.82
C ASP A 197 -6.76 14.77 -41.89
N GLY A 198 -5.44 14.91 -41.71
CA GLY A 198 -4.46 13.83 -41.71
C GLY A 198 -3.54 13.84 -40.48
N PRO A 199 -2.53 12.97 -40.40
CA PRO A 199 -1.59 12.94 -39.29
C PRO A 199 -0.78 14.24 -39.15
N ILE A 200 -0.43 14.62 -37.92
CA ILE A 200 0.47 15.75 -37.63
C ILE A 200 1.73 15.23 -36.94
N VAL A 201 2.90 15.65 -37.42
CA VAL A 201 4.18 15.40 -36.76
C VAL A 201 4.85 16.73 -36.43
N ILE A 202 5.17 16.96 -35.16
CA ILE A 202 5.96 18.12 -34.72
C ILE A 202 7.37 17.65 -34.37
N ALA A 203 8.38 18.27 -34.97
CA ALA A 203 9.77 17.83 -34.84
C ALA A 203 10.77 19.01 -34.84
N ASN A 204 12.06 18.66 -34.78
CA ASN A 204 13.22 19.54 -34.61
C ASN A 204 13.28 20.19 -33.22
N SER A 205 13.93 21.34 -33.04
CA SER A 205 14.29 21.88 -31.71
C SER A 205 13.82 23.31 -31.45
N GLY A 206 13.11 23.93 -32.39
CA GLY A 206 12.50 25.25 -32.20
C GLY A 206 11.29 25.23 -31.25
N THR A 207 10.71 26.41 -31.03
CA THR A 207 9.51 26.59 -30.20
C THR A 207 8.29 26.92 -31.07
N LEU A 208 7.14 26.34 -30.72
CA LEU A 208 5.81 26.61 -31.24
C LEU A 208 4.91 27.05 -30.08
N LEU A 209 4.37 28.26 -30.15
CA LEU A 209 3.40 28.82 -29.21
C LEU A 209 2.05 28.92 -29.91
N VAL A 210 1.02 28.36 -29.30
CA VAL A 210 -0.35 28.34 -29.86
C VAL A 210 -1.32 29.01 -28.90
N SER A 211 -2.11 29.93 -29.41
CA SER A 211 -3.29 30.50 -28.74
C SER A 211 -4.55 30.11 -29.51
N ALA A 212 -5.46 29.41 -28.85
CA ALA A 212 -6.73 28.95 -29.43
C ALA A 212 -7.91 29.63 -28.75
N LEU A 213 -8.46 30.62 -29.43
CA LEU A 213 -9.62 31.40 -29.04
C LEU A 213 -10.94 30.77 -29.49
N LYS A 214 -10.93 29.87 -30.48
CA LYS A 214 -12.15 29.19 -30.92
C LYS A 214 -12.47 27.93 -30.12
N LYS A 215 -11.55 26.97 -30.13
CA LYS A 215 -11.77 25.63 -29.54
C LYS A 215 -10.45 24.97 -29.14
N HIS A 216 -9.86 24.12 -29.98
CA HIS A 216 -8.65 23.36 -29.65
C HIS A 216 -7.37 24.08 -30.10
N GLY A 217 -6.24 23.79 -29.45
CA GLY A 217 -4.92 24.25 -29.90
C GLY A 217 -4.54 23.62 -31.24
N VAL A 218 -4.34 22.31 -31.23
CA VAL A 218 -4.02 21.50 -32.40
C VAL A 218 -5.10 20.43 -32.56
N ASN A 219 -5.73 20.38 -33.73
CA ASN A 219 -6.86 19.50 -34.02
C ASN A 219 -6.63 18.67 -35.29
N THR A 220 -6.83 17.37 -35.19
CA THR A 220 -6.92 16.47 -36.35
C THR A 220 -7.90 15.32 -36.09
N SER A 221 -8.49 14.75 -37.15
CA SER A 221 -9.24 13.50 -37.10
C SER A 221 -8.34 12.25 -37.19
N SER A 222 -7.02 12.43 -37.13
CA SER A 222 -6.01 11.37 -37.19
C SER A 222 -5.06 11.49 -36.00
N THR A 223 -3.79 11.08 -36.12
CA THR A 223 -2.83 11.07 -35.00
C THR A 223 -2.02 12.36 -34.88
N ILE A 224 -1.58 12.67 -33.66
CA ILE A 224 -0.56 13.69 -33.37
C ILE A 224 0.69 13.02 -32.83
N ALA A 225 1.86 13.37 -33.39
CA ALA A 225 3.16 12.91 -32.91
C ALA A 225 4.07 14.09 -32.55
N ILE A 226 4.65 14.07 -31.35
CA ILE A 226 5.70 15.00 -30.94
C ILE A 226 7.03 14.25 -30.83
N ASN A 227 7.93 14.56 -31.77
CA ASN A 227 9.25 13.95 -31.90
C ASN A 227 10.38 14.94 -31.55
N GLY A 228 10.06 16.17 -31.16
CA GLY A 228 11.04 17.19 -30.81
C GLY A 228 10.41 18.56 -30.56
N GLY A 229 11.26 19.51 -30.15
CA GLY A 229 10.92 20.92 -30.02
C GLY A 229 10.11 21.21 -28.76
N THR A 230 9.71 22.46 -28.61
CA THR A 230 8.83 22.90 -27.53
C THR A 230 7.51 23.34 -28.13
N THR A 231 6.42 22.64 -27.85
CA THR A 231 5.07 23.06 -28.23
C THR A 231 4.32 23.48 -26.98
N THR A 232 3.96 24.75 -26.90
CA THR A 232 3.19 25.32 -25.80
C THR A 232 1.82 25.75 -26.30
N ILE A 233 0.76 25.14 -25.77
CA ILE A 233 -0.60 25.64 -25.89
C ILE A 233 -0.82 26.61 -24.73
N SER A 234 -0.66 27.90 -25.00
CA SER A 234 -0.76 28.97 -23.99
C SER A 234 -2.19 29.21 -23.55
N SER A 235 -3.15 28.94 -24.43
CA SER A 235 -4.58 28.97 -24.14
C SER A 235 -5.34 28.12 -25.16
N ALA A 236 -6.38 27.42 -24.71
CA ALA A 236 -7.42 26.85 -25.55
C ALA A 236 -8.77 26.91 -24.83
N VAL A 237 -9.86 27.10 -25.59
CA VAL A 237 -11.25 27.11 -25.08
C VAL A 237 -11.75 25.69 -24.80
N SER A 238 -11.15 24.69 -25.44
CA SER A 238 -11.37 23.27 -25.16
C SER A 238 -10.00 22.61 -25.00
N ASP A 239 -9.71 21.59 -25.80
CA ASP A 239 -8.53 20.75 -25.57
C ASP A 239 -7.24 21.37 -26.13
N GLY A 240 -6.11 21.07 -25.51
CA GLY A 240 -4.81 21.48 -26.03
C GLY A 240 -4.48 20.78 -27.35
N PHE A 241 -4.45 19.46 -27.29
CA PHE A 241 -4.32 18.56 -28.44
C PHE A 241 -5.57 17.69 -28.55
N HIS A 242 -6.23 17.70 -29.70
CA HIS A 242 -7.40 16.89 -29.99
C HIS A 242 -7.13 16.02 -31.23
N SER A 243 -7.14 14.70 -31.06
CA SER A 243 -6.74 13.72 -32.08
C SER A 243 -7.43 12.36 -31.89
N GLU A 244 -7.22 11.43 -32.83
CA GLU A 244 -7.57 10.01 -32.72
C GLU A 244 -6.29 9.18 -32.55
N GLY A 245 -5.56 9.48 -31.47
CA GLY A 245 -4.27 8.87 -31.13
C GLY A 245 -3.17 9.91 -30.93
N TYR A 246 -2.26 9.62 -30.00
CA TYR A 246 -1.17 10.53 -29.63
C TYR A 246 0.13 9.77 -29.36
N THR A 247 1.24 10.26 -29.88
CA THR A 247 2.57 9.70 -29.57
C THR A 247 3.56 10.77 -29.20
N GLN A 248 4.41 10.50 -28.20
CA GLN A 248 5.52 11.39 -27.85
C GLN A 248 6.80 10.61 -27.56
N THR A 249 7.82 10.86 -28.37
CA THR A 249 9.13 10.20 -28.28
C THR A 249 10.23 11.13 -27.78
N ALA A 250 10.06 12.45 -27.96
CA ALA A 250 10.98 13.49 -27.49
C ALA A 250 10.25 14.85 -27.43
N GLY A 251 10.99 15.94 -27.21
CA GLY A 251 10.44 17.30 -27.14
C GLY A 251 9.67 17.60 -25.85
N THR A 252 9.10 18.80 -25.77
CA THR A 252 8.28 19.28 -24.65
C THR A 252 6.89 19.67 -25.16
N ALA A 253 5.85 19.13 -24.54
CA ALA A 253 4.46 19.56 -24.70
C ALA A 253 4.00 20.25 -23.42
N THR A 254 3.67 21.54 -23.49
CA THR A 254 3.16 22.30 -22.35
C THR A 254 1.76 22.78 -22.66
N VAL A 255 0.81 22.47 -21.79
CA VAL A 255 -0.61 22.77 -21.99
C VAL A 255 -1.15 23.45 -20.74
N THR A 256 -1.55 24.71 -20.87
CA THR A 256 -2.22 25.46 -19.80
C THR A 256 -3.64 25.75 -20.23
N LEU A 257 -4.61 25.13 -19.57
CA LEU A 257 -6.01 25.15 -19.98
C LEU A 257 -6.92 25.70 -18.90
N SER A 258 -8.01 26.29 -19.37
CA SER A 258 -9.05 26.86 -18.52
C SER A 258 -10.37 26.09 -18.59
N LEU A 259 -10.60 25.22 -19.60
CA LEU A 259 -11.93 24.64 -19.86
C LEU A 259 -11.97 23.20 -20.40
N GLY A 260 -10.92 22.68 -21.06
CA GLY A 260 -10.91 21.34 -21.67
C GLY A 260 -9.74 20.46 -21.26
N ASP A 261 -9.51 19.40 -22.03
CA ASP A 261 -8.51 18.36 -21.74
C ASP A 261 -7.12 18.73 -22.26
N GLY A 262 -6.06 18.33 -21.56
CA GLY A 262 -4.70 18.60 -22.01
C GLY A 262 -4.42 17.95 -23.38
N ILE A 263 -4.55 16.63 -23.40
CA ILE A 263 -4.47 15.78 -24.59
C ILE A 263 -5.72 14.89 -24.61
N ASP A 264 -6.57 15.08 -25.62
CA ASP A 264 -7.69 14.20 -25.96
C ASP A 264 -7.33 13.39 -27.21
N ALA A 265 -7.08 12.10 -27.05
CA ALA A 265 -6.76 11.19 -28.15
C ALA A 265 -8.00 10.44 -28.68
N GLY A 266 -9.21 10.90 -28.37
CA GLY A 266 -10.44 10.29 -28.85
C GLY A 266 -10.53 8.84 -28.40
N ASN A 267 -10.73 7.91 -29.33
CA ASN A 267 -10.62 6.47 -29.04
C ASN A 267 -9.25 5.90 -29.46
N GLY A 268 -8.31 6.69 -29.97
CA GLY A 268 -6.99 6.21 -30.39
C GLY A 268 -6.04 5.94 -29.22
N ALA A 269 -5.07 5.05 -29.41
CA ALA A 269 -4.07 4.74 -28.40
C ALA A 269 -3.12 5.92 -28.12
N ILE A 270 -2.59 5.96 -26.91
CA ILE A 270 -1.55 6.93 -26.51
C ILE A 270 -0.26 6.17 -26.23
N ALA A 271 0.85 6.59 -26.83
CA ALA A 271 2.17 6.01 -26.58
C ALA A 271 3.21 7.09 -26.23
N ILE A 272 3.77 7.03 -25.02
CA ILE A 272 4.77 7.99 -24.54
C ILE A 272 6.04 7.21 -24.18
N SER A 273 7.12 7.44 -24.93
CA SER A 273 8.41 6.78 -24.73
C SER A 273 9.53 7.73 -24.32
N GLY A 274 9.32 9.04 -24.41
CA GLY A 274 10.29 10.07 -24.04
C GLY A 274 9.71 11.48 -24.06
N GLY A 275 10.56 12.49 -23.89
CA GLY A 275 10.17 13.89 -23.83
C GLY A 275 9.56 14.32 -22.49
N THR A 276 9.07 15.55 -22.45
CA THR A 276 8.42 16.16 -21.29
C THR A 276 6.98 16.55 -21.61
N ILE A 277 6.04 16.24 -20.73
CA ILE A 277 4.65 16.71 -20.80
C ILE A 277 4.35 17.51 -19.52
N ASN A 278 3.89 18.74 -19.68
CA ASN A 278 3.45 19.59 -18.59
C ASN A 278 1.98 19.97 -18.82
N VAL A 279 1.09 19.61 -17.91
CA VAL A 279 -0.33 19.99 -17.99
C VAL A 279 -0.78 20.69 -16.71
N THR A 280 -1.35 21.88 -16.86
CA THR A 280 -2.05 22.57 -15.78
C THR A 280 -3.51 22.74 -16.18
N SER A 281 -4.41 22.14 -15.42
CA SER A 281 -5.85 22.25 -15.66
C SER A 281 -6.63 22.53 -14.38
N THR A 282 -7.55 23.49 -14.47
CA THR A 282 -8.30 24.03 -13.33
C THR A 282 -9.82 23.88 -13.47
N ALA A 283 -10.31 23.53 -14.67
CA ALA A 283 -11.73 23.28 -14.92
C ALA A 283 -12.18 21.95 -14.31
N ALA A 284 -13.44 21.92 -13.89
CA ALA A 284 -14.09 20.69 -13.42
C ALA A 284 -14.27 19.69 -14.57
N ASP A 285 -14.21 18.41 -14.23
CA ASP A 285 -14.40 17.26 -15.12
C ASP A 285 -13.45 17.16 -16.34
N VAL A 286 -12.27 17.76 -16.25
CA VAL A 286 -11.26 17.65 -17.30
C VAL A 286 -10.24 16.56 -17.03
N LYS A 287 -9.48 16.21 -18.06
CA LYS A 287 -8.46 15.19 -18.08
C LYS A 287 -7.14 15.81 -18.53
N GLY A 288 -6.04 15.47 -17.86
CA GLY A 288 -4.72 15.90 -18.31
C GLY A 288 -4.33 15.21 -19.62
N ILE A 289 -4.41 13.89 -19.63
CA ILE A 289 -4.29 13.02 -20.80
C ILE A 289 -5.46 12.04 -20.77
N LYS A 290 -6.16 11.88 -21.90
CA LYS A 290 -7.18 10.84 -22.01
C LYS A 290 -7.24 10.12 -23.36
N THR A 291 -7.71 8.88 -23.30
CA THR A 291 -8.26 8.11 -24.42
C THR A 291 -9.54 7.40 -23.97
N GLY A 292 -10.39 7.02 -24.94
CA GLY A 292 -11.56 6.19 -24.73
C GLY A 292 -11.17 4.74 -24.45
N THR A 293 -11.64 3.79 -25.27
CA THR A 293 -11.50 2.34 -25.00
C THR A 293 -10.12 1.76 -25.28
N ASN A 294 -9.17 2.55 -25.76
CA ASN A 294 -7.81 2.09 -26.08
C ASN A 294 -6.85 2.24 -24.89
N THR A 295 -5.62 1.76 -25.09
CA THR A 295 -4.59 1.72 -24.06
C THR A 295 -3.76 3.01 -24.06
N ILE A 296 -3.39 3.48 -22.86
CA ILE A 296 -2.27 4.40 -22.64
C ILE A 296 -1.04 3.58 -22.27
N THR A 297 0.01 3.67 -23.10
CA THR A 297 1.29 2.99 -22.89
C THR A 297 2.39 4.00 -22.62
N ILE A 298 3.06 3.89 -21.47
CA ILE A 298 4.15 4.79 -21.07
C ILE A 298 5.40 3.96 -20.79
N THR A 299 6.43 4.15 -21.60
CA THR A 299 7.72 3.45 -21.49
C THR A 299 8.88 4.40 -21.19
N GLY A 300 8.61 5.67 -20.92
CA GLY A 300 9.60 6.70 -20.63
C GLY A 300 9.01 8.11 -20.62
N GLY A 301 9.87 9.12 -20.47
CA GLY A 301 9.48 10.54 -20.42
C GLY A 301 9.27 11.09 -19.01
N THR A 302 9.12 12.42 -18.93
CA THR A 302 8.84 13.18 -17.70
C THR A 302 7.46 13.81 -17.82
N ILE A 303 6.55 13.46 -16.93
CA ILE A 303 5.15 13.86 -17.00
C ILE A 303 4.80 14.62 -15.71
N ASN A 304 4.58 15.92 -15.82
CA ASN A 304 4.23 16.79 -14.72
C ASN A 304 2.80 17.31 -14.91
N MET A 305 1.97 17.17 -13.88
CA MET A 305 0.58 17.63 -13.97
C MET A 305 0.11 18.29 -12.68
N THR A 306 -0.62 19.39 -12.82
CA THR A 306 -1.41 19.99 -11.75
C THR A 306 -2.87 20.05 -12.19
N VAL A 307 -3.73 19.26 -11.56
CA VAL A 307 -5.14 19.11 -11.93
C VAL A 307 -6.02 19.42 -10.73
N SER A 308 -6.63 20.60 -10.71
CA SER A 308 -7.31 21.14 -9.52
C SER A 308 -8.83 21.25 -9.63
N GLY A 309 -9.40 21.03 -10.81
CA GLY A 309 -10.85 21.06 -10.97
C GLY A 309 -11.55 19.89 -10.30
N ALA A 310 -12.76 20.13 -9.79
CA ALA A 310 -13.59 19.08 -9.19
C ALA A 310 -13.77 17.91 -10.16
N GLN A 311 -13.81 16.67 -9.63
CA GLN A 311 -13.92 15.42 -10.38
C GLN A 311 -12.93 15.26 -11.56
N SER A 312 -11.83 16.01 -11.63
CA SER A 312 -10.89 15.95 -12.76
C SER A 312 -9.86 14.83 -12.58
N LYS A 313 -9.38 14.24 -13.68
CA LYS A 313 -8.41 13.14 -13.66
C LYS A 313 -7.11 13.56 -14.35
N ALA A 314 -5.94 13.17 -13.87
CA ALA A 314 -4.70 13.54 -14.55
C ALA A 314 -4.46 12.66 -15.79
N ILE A 315 -4.44 11.35 -15.63
CA ILE A 315 -4.34 10.37 -16.73
C ILE A 315 -5.56 9.45 -16.68
N SER A 316 -6.30 9.35 -17.79
CA SER A 316 -7.57 8.62 -17.84
C SER A 316 -7.74 7.78 -19.10
N ALA A 317 -8.18 6.53 -18.95
CA ALA A 317 -8.49 5.65 -20.08
C ALA A 317 -9.69 4.75 -19.76
N LYS A 318 -10.60 4.51 -20.70
CA LYS A 318 -11.57 3.42 -20.53
C LYS A 318 -10.93 2.05 -20.78
N GLY A 319 -9.87 2.02 -21.61
CA GLY A 319 -8.97 0.87 -21.74
C GLY A 319 -7.84 0.90 -20.71
N ASN A 320 -6.86 0.01 -20.88
CA ASN A 320 -5.77 -0.18 -19.92
C ASN A 320 -4.83 1.04 -19.81
N ILE A 321 -4.18 1.16 -18.66
CA ILE A 321 -3.00 2.01 -18.47
C ILE A 321 -1.79 1.10 -18.20
N SER A 322 -0.79 1.12 -19.07
CA SER A 322 0.42 0.31 -18.94
C SER A 322 1.66 1.19 -18.82
N ILE A 323 2.44 1.02 -17.74
CA ILE A 323 3.61 1.83 -17.43
C ILE A 323 4.80 0.91 -17.13
N SER A 324 5.85 0.99 -17.94
CA SER A 324 7.08 0.24 -17.72
C SER A 324 8.26 1.10 -17.29
N ASN A 325 8.21 2.41 -17.55
CA ASN A 325 9.19 3.39 -17.10
C ASN A 325 8.63 4.82 -17.22
N GLY A 326 9.36 5.82 -16.72
CA GLY A 326 8.98 7.23 -16.76
C GLY A 326 9.11 7.90 -15.39
N SER A 327 9.05 9.24 -15.37
CA SER A 327 9.01 10.05 -14.16
C SER A 327 7.71 10.84 -14.10
N PHE A 328 6.96 10.72 -13.01
CA PHE A 328 5.64 11.32 -12.85
C PHE A 328 5.62 12.25 -11.64
N GLY A 329 5.32 13.52 -11.86
CA GLY A 329 5.06 14.52 -10.82
C GLY A 329 3.63 15.02 -10.93
N ILE A 330 2.69 14.42 -10.20
CA ILE A 330 1.26 14.71 -10.35
C ILE A 330 0.70 15.25 -9.05
N THR A 331 0.04 16.41 -9.11
CA THR A 331 -0.70 16.98 -7.99
C THR A 331 -2.17 17.10 -8.39
N ILE A 332 -3.06 16.56 -7.55
CA ILE A 332 -4.50 16.69 -7.68
C ILE A 332 -5.09 17.39 -6.45
N SER A 333 -6.09 18.25 -6.67
CA SER A 333 -6.75 18.99 -5.58
C SER A 333 -8.25 19.22 -5.82
N GLY A 334 -8.83 18.52 -6.78
CA GLY A 334 -10.24 18.66 -7.14
C GLY A 334 -11.17 17.92 -6.18
N ALA A 335 -12.20 18.60 -5.69
CA ALA A 335 -13.22 18.00 -4.83
C ALA A 335 -14.00 16.87 -5.52
N THR A 336 -14.52 15.94 -4.73
CA THR A 336 -15.51 14.95 -5.19
C THR A 336 -16.81 15.64 -5.59
N VAL A 337 -17.43 15.13 -6.66
CA VAL A 337 -18.77 15.55 -7.09
C VAL A 337 -19.73 14.38 -6.93
N LEU A 338 -20.84 14.60 -6.22
CA LEU A 338 -21.91 13.63 -6.09
C LEU A 338 -22.92 13.85 -7.22
N THR A 339 -22.94 12.96 -8.21
CA THR A 339 -23.86 13.05 -9.34
C THR A 339 -25.14 12.30 -9.00
N ALA A 340 -26.30 12.93 -9.12
CA ALA A 340 -27.57 12.26 -8.84
C ALA A 340 -27.75 11.06 -9.78
N ALA A 341 -28.00 9.88 -9.19
CA ALA A 341 -28.16 8.62 -9.90
C ALA A 341 -29.13 7.72 -9.11
N ASP A 342 -30.15 7.22 -9.80
CA ASP A 342 -31.20 6.38 -9.24
C ASP A 342 -31.81 6.94 -7.94
N SER A 343 -31.66 6.23 -6.82
CA SER A 343 -32.21 6.60 -5.51
C SER A 343 -31.26 7.45 -4.65
N GLY A 344 -30.11 7.86 -5.19
CA GLY A 344 -29.10 8.63 -4.48
C GLY A 344 -28.08 9.27 -5.40
N PHE A 345 -26.80 9.00 -5.16
CA PHE A 345 -25.69 9.61 -5.86
C PHE A 345 -24.60 8.59 -6.25
N ASP A 346 -23.96 8.85 -7.39
CA ASP A 346 -22.73 8.23 -7.85
C ASP A 346 -21.55 9.22 -7.71
N PRO A 347 -20.58 8.96 -6.83
CA PRO A 347 -19.47 9.87 -6.57
C PRO A 347 -18.40 9.84 -7.68
N SER A 348 -18.05 11.00 -8.22
CA SER A 348 -16.93 11.17 -9.14
C SER A 348 -15.75 11.83 -8.45
N TYR A 349 -14.68 11.07 -8.29
CA TYR A 349 -13.47 11.50 -7.58
C TYR A 349 -12.49 12.22 -8.51
N SER A 350 -11.67 13.10 -7.93
CA SER A 350 -10.43 13.48 -8.60
C SER A 350 -9.41 12.34 -8.49
N SER A 351 -8.68 12.07 -9.58
CA SER A 351 -7.72 10.96 -9.61
C SER A 351 -6.46 11.26 -10.40
N ALA A 352 -5.29 10.79 -9.96
CA ALA A 352 -4.07 10.95 -10.76
C ALA A 352 -4.04 9.93 -11.92
N PHE A 353 -4.39 8.69 -11.66
CA PHE A 353 -4.57 7.65 -12.67
C PHE A 353 -5.95 7.01 -12.51
N LYS A 354 -6.78 7.05 -13.55
CA LYS A 354 -8.11 6.42 -13.57
C LYS A 354 -8.28 5.56 -14.81
N THR A 355 -8.71 4.32 -14.63
CA THR A 355 -9.14 3.47 -15.73
C THR A 355 -10.40 2.67 -15.42
N ASP A 356 -11.19 2.39 -16.46
CA ASP A 356 -12.34 1.47 -16.39
C ASP A 356 -11.89 0.00 -16.66
N ALA A 357 -10.59 -0.21 -16.89
CA ALA A 357 -9.96 -1.50 -17.10
C ALA A 357 -8.80 -1.67 -16.11
N GLN A 358 -7.62 -2.12 -16.54
CA GLN A 358 -6.51 -2.45 -15.64
C GLN A 358 -5.40 -1.40 -15.65
N ILE A 359 -4.73 -1.27 -14.50
CA ILE A 359 -3.43 -0.58 -14.38
C ILE A 359 -2.33 -1.63 -14.27
N ILE A 360 -1.33 -1.56 -15.14
CA ILE A 360 -0.17 -2.47 -15.16
C ILE A 360 1.10 -1.65 -15.02
N ILE A 361 1.85 -1.86 -13.93
CA ILE A 361 3.08 -1.12 -13.64
C ILE A 361 4.25 -2.09 -13.42
N THR A 362 5.26 -2.01 -14.29
CA THR A 362 6.49 -2.80 -14.16
C THR A 362 7.71 -1.96 -13.78
N GLY A 363 7.60 -0.63 -13.79
CA GLY A 363 8.68 0.31 -13.47
C GLY A 363 8.26 1.78 -13.53
N GLY A 364 9.21 2.69 -13.29
CA GLY A 364 9.01 4.14 -13.24
C GLY A 364 9.11 4.74 -11.84
N THR A 365 9.11 6.07 -11.76
CA THR A 365 9.14 6.85 -10.51
C THR A 365 7.91 7.73 -10.43
N PHE A 366 7.14 7.59 -9.35
CA PHE A 366 5.86 8.24 -9.15
C PHE A 366 5.91 9.14 -7.91
N ASN A 367 5.74 10.45 -8.09
CA ASN A 367 5.51 11.41 -7.03
C ASN A 367 4.10 11.97 -7.21
N VAL A 368 3.15 11.47 -6.42
CA VAL A 368 1.73 11.79 -6.55
C VAL A 368 1.20 12.39 -5.25
N ASN A 369 0.62 13.59 -5.33
CA ASN A 369 0.08 14.31 -4.18
C ASN A 369 -1.40 14.61 -4.41
N ALA A 370 -2.27 13.95 -3.67
CA ALA A 370 -3.68 14.31 -3.55
C ALA A 370 -3.87 15.20 -2.32
N LEU A 371 -3.99 16.50 -2.56
CA LEU A 371 -4.06 17.52 -1.51
C LEU A 371 -5.39 17.45 -0.74
N SER A 372 -5.49 18.19 0.35
CA SER A 372 -6.70 18.21 1.20
C SER A 372 -7.97 18.66 0.45
N GLY A 373 -7.85 19.49 -0.59
CA GLY A 373 -9.00 19.85 -1.44
C GLY A 373 -9.53 18.70 -2.30
N ALA A 374 -8.74 17.63 -2.49
CA ALA A 374 -9.19 16.41 -3.16
C ALA A 374 -9.89 15.48 -2.16
N ASP A 375 -11.00 15.94 -1.57
CA ASP A 375 -11.84 15.12 -0.70
C ASP A 375 -12.27 13.86 -1.46
N GLY A 376 -11.99 12.66 -0.94
CA GLY A 376 -12.19 11.38 -1.65
C GLY A 376 -11.18 11.04 -2.75
N GLY A 377 -10.19 11.89 -2.99
CA GLY A 377 -9.22 11.76 -4.08
C GLY A 377 -8.43 10.45 -4.08
N LYS A 378 -8.14 9.96 -5.30
CA LYS A 378 -7.46 8.68 -5.53
C LYS A 378 -6.14 8.88 -6.28
N ALA A 379 -5.03 8.31 -5.82
CA ALA A 379 -3.80 8.38 -6.61
C ALA A 379 -3.91 7.44 -7.81
N PHE A 380 -4.21 6.16 -7.57
CA PHE A 380 -4.46 5.15 -8.60
C PHE A 380 -5.84 4.52 -8.38
N SER A 381 -6.68 4.52 -9.42
CA SER A 381 -8.04 3.96 -9.41
C SER A 381 -8.29 3.14 -10.68
N ALA A 382 -8.73 1.90 -10.51
CA ALA A 382 -9.04 0.99 -11.61
C ALA A 382 -10.34 0.22 -11.33
N ASP A 383 -11.25 0.13 -12.29
CA ASP A 383 -12.42 -0.75 -12.15
C ASP A 383 -11.99 -2.22 -12.31
N GLY A 384 -10.94 -2.46 -13.10
CA GLY A 384 -10.23 -3.73 -13.17
C GLY A 384 -9.04 -3.79 -12.21
N GLU A 385 -8.16 -4.76 -12.43
CA GLU A 385 -7.03 -5.03 -11.55
C GLU A 385 -5.95 -3.94 -11.58
N ILE A 386 -5.25 -3.78 -10.45
CA ILE A 386 -3.98 -3.08 -10.39
C ILE A 386 -2.86 -4.11 -10.19
N ASN A 387 -1.99 -4.25 -11.20
CA ASN A 387 -0.91 -5.21 -11.26
C ASN A 387 0.45 -4.48 -11.19
N ILE A 388 1.19 -4.65 -10.09
CA ILE A 388 2.47 -3.96 -9.84
C ILE A 388 3.60 -4.96 -9.60
N SER A 389 4.58 -4.97 -10.51
CA SER A 389 5.79 -5.80 -10.39
C SER A 389 7.08 -4.99 -10.17
N GLY A 390 7.00 -3.66 -10.19
CA GLY A 390 8.15 -2.77 -10.03
C GLY A 390 7.77 -1.29 -9.95
N GLY A 391 8.77 -0.43 -9.76
CA GLY A 391 8.60 1.04 -9.66
C GLY A 391 8.89 1.61 -8.27
N ASN A 392 9.02 2.94 -8.20
CA ASN A 392 9.24 3.70 -6.97
C ASN A 392 8.09 4.67 -6.75
N PHE A 393 7.31 4.49 -5.68
CA PHE A 393 6.10 5.24 -5.40
C PHE A 393 6.29 6.11 -4.16
N THR A 394 6.12 7.42 -4.32
CA THR A 394 5.93 8.38 -3.23
C THR A 394 4.54 8.99 -3.42
N VAL A 395 3.60 8.58 -2.57
CA VAL A 395 2.18 8.95 -2.71
C VAL A 395 1.70 9.56 -1.41
N SER A 396 1.14 10.76 -1.47
CA SER A 396 0.47 11.41 -0.33
C SER A 396 -1.00 11.68 -0.64
N THR A 397 -1.87 11.42 0.33
CA THR A 397 -3.31 11.63 0.23
C THR A 397 -3.82 12.31 1.49
N ALA A 398 -4.50 13.46 1.35
CA ALA A 398 -4.85 14.31 2.48
C ALA A 398 -6.33 14.74 2.53
N GLY A 399 -7.07 14.59 1.43
CA GLY A 399 -8.50 14.92 1.39
C GLY A 399 -9.31 14.12 2.40
N ASN A 400 -10.34 14.76 2.94
CA ASN A 400 -11.27 14.10 3.82
C ASN A 400 -12.27 13.27 3.02
N GLY A 401 -12.90 12.31 3.70
CA GLY A 401 -14.06 11.61 3.18
C GLY A 401 -15.35 12.39 3.37
N GLY A 402 -16.45 11.79 2.92
CA GLY A 402 -17.80 12.30 3.16
C GLY A 402 -18.82 11.16 3.21
N SER A 403 -19.98 11.45 3.80
CA SER A 403 -21.15 10.57 3.78
C SER A 403 -22.09 10.98 2.65
N TYR A 404 -22.76 10.02 2.04
CA TYR A 404 -23.73 10.23 0.98
C TYR A 404 -24.78 9.12 0.99
N THR A 405 -25.78 9.22 0.13
CA THR A 405 -26.72 8.12 -0.15
C THR A 405 -26.34 7.54 -1.50
N ASN A 406 -26.00 6.25 -1.56
CA ASN A 406 -25.60 5.61 -2.81
C ASN A 406 -26.80 5.37 -3.75
N THR A 407 -26.53 4.87 -4.95
CA THR A 407 -27.54 4.64 -5.99
C THR A 407 -28.68 3.71 -5.56
N THR A 408 -28.45 2.87 -4.55
CA THR A 408 -29.45 1.95 -3.96
C THR A 408 -30.28 2.56 -2.84
N GLY A 409 -30.05 3.83 -2.48
CA GLY A 409 -30.77 4.52 -1.40
C GLY A 409 -30.20 4.25 0.00
N VAL A 410 -29.03 3.62 0.10
CA VAL A 410 -28.38 3.27 1.37
C VAL A 410 -27.34 4.34 1.74
N ALA A 411 -27.25 4.67 3.03
CA ALA A 411 -26.22 5.58 3.54
C ALA A 411 -24.84 4.93 3.38
N ASP A 412 -23.90 5.69 2.83
CA ASP A 412 -22.58 5.21 2.42
C ASP A 412 -21.52 6.30 2.64
N THR A 413 -20.26 5.95 2.53
CA THR A 413 -19.13 6.86 2.73
C THR A 413 -18.07 6.68 1.65
N PHE A 414 -17.37 7.77 1.35
CA PHE A 414 -16.16 7.72 0.53
C PHE A 414 -15.00 8.34 1.31
N SER A 415 -13.79 7.92 0.99
CA SER A 415 -12.56 8.47 1.59
C SER A 415 -11.40 8.46 0.60
N THR A 416 -10.28 9.08 0.95
CA THR A 416 -9.10 9.10 0.08
C THR A 416 -8.44 7.74 -0.02
N SER A 417 -7.80 7.46 -1.16
CA SER A 417 -6.97 6.27 -1.30
C SER A 417 -5.70 6.47 -2.11
N GLY A 418 -4.59 5.86 -1.68
CA GLY A 418 -3.38 5.79 -2.49
C GLY A 418 -3.61 4.91 -3.72
N PHE A 419 -4.03 3.67 -3.48
CA PHE A 419 -4.45 2.73 -4.53
C PHE A 419 -5.85 2.23 -4.22
N THR A 420 -6.70 2.12 -5.23
CA THR A 420 -8.05 1.55 -5.13
C THR A 420 -8.39 0.75 -6.37
N SER A 421 -9.02 -0.41 -6.20
CA SER A 421 -9.51 -1.24 -7.30
C SER A 421 -10.84 -1.89 -6.94
N ASP A 422 -11.78 -1.94 -7.89
CA ASP A 422 -13.05 -2.64 -7.71
C ASP A 422 -12.87 -4.17 -7.84
N THR A 423 -11.66 -4.59 -8.24
CA THR A 423 -11.24 -6.00 -8.27
C THR A 423 -9.94 -6.15 -7.49
N ASN A 424 -8.94 -6.90 -7.97
CA ASN A 424 -7.77 -7.26 -7.19
C ASN A 424 -6.67 -6.20 -7.29
N ILE A 425 -5.88 -6.06 -6.22
CA ILE A 425 -4.56 -5.42 -6.28
C ILE A 425 -3.48 -6.47 -6.05
N ASN A 426 -2.61 -6.65 -7.04
CA ASN A 426 -1.51 -7.61 -7.02
C ASN A 426 -0.16 -6.87 -6.99
N ILE A 427 0.61 -7.06 -5.93
CA ILE A 427 1.92 -6.42 -5.72
C ILE A 427 2.97 -7.51 -5.56
N SER A 428 3.90 -7.61 -6.51
CA SER A 428 5.01 -8.58 -6.48
C SER A 428 6.40 -7.92 -6.39
N GLY A 429 6.47 -6.60 -6.56
CA GLY A 429 7.71 -5.83 -6.50
C GLY A 429 7.47 -4.31 -6.35
N GLY A 430 8.55 -3.54 -6.36
CA GLY A 430 8.53 -2.08 -6.21
C GLY A 430 8.75 -1.58 -4.78
N THR A 431 9.02 -0.29 -4.65
CA THR A 431 9.22 0.41 -3.37
C THR A 431 8.12 1.45 -3.18
N PHE A 432 7.41 1.41 -2.06
CA PHE A 432 6.28 2.28 -1.76
C PHE A 432 6.53 3.09 -0.49
N THR A 433 6.37 4.40 -0.59
CA THR A 433 6.28 5.34 0.52
C THR A 433 4.92 6.03 0.43
N LEU A 434 3.96 5.52 1.20
CA LEU A 434 2.57 5.93 1.15
C LEU A 434 2.20 6.68 2.42
N ALA A 435 1.66 7.89 2.27
CA ALA A 435 1.16 8.70 3.37
C ALA A 435 -0.33 9.00 3.18
N ASN A 436 -1.12 8.78 4.22
CA ASN A 436 -2.51 9.19 4.27
C ASN A 436 -2.78 9.98 5.56
N SER A 437 -3.39 11.15 5.43
CA SER A 437 -3.84 11.97 6.56
C SER A 437 -5.34 12.27 6.55
N GLY A 438 -6.07 11.76 5.55
CA GLY A 438 -7.51 11.94 5.43
C GLY A 438 -8.29 11.01 6.36
N THR A 439 -9.43 11.47 6.89
CA THR A 439 -10.28 10.63 7.75
C THR A 439 -10.81 9.42 6.98
N ASP A 440 -10.77 8.24 7.61
CA ASP A 440 -11.03 6.92 7.02
C ASP A 440 -10.23 6.62 5.74
N GLY A 441 -9.13 7.34 5.54
CA GLY A 441 -8.29 7.21 4.36
C GLY A 441 -7.54 5.88 4.33
N LYS A 442 -7.35 5.35 3.13
CA LYS A 442 -6.83 4.00 2.88
C LYS A 442 -5.55 4.09 2.06
N ALA A 443 -4.42 3.54 2.51
CA ALA A 443 -3.22 3.62 1.66
C ALA A 443 -3.36 2.70 0.44
N ILE A 444 -3.87 1.48 0.65
CA ILE A 444 -4.19 0.49 -0.39
C ILE A 444 -5.59 -0.08 -0.09
N SER A 445 -6.49 -0.05 -1.07
CA SER A 445 -7.89 -0.50 -0.94
C SER A 445 -8.29 -1.39 -2.12
N SER A 446 -9.12 -2.40 -1.89
CA SER A 446 -9.67 -3.25 -2.93
C SER A 446 -11.04 -3.79 -2.52
N ASP A 447 -11.99 -3.84 -3.46
CA ASP A 447 -13.31 -4.43 -3.23
C ASP A 447 -13.28 -5.97 -3.30
N THR A 448 -12.14 -6.55 -3.68
CA THR A 448 -11.92 -7.99 -3.64
C THR A 448 -10.62 -8.30 -2.89
N ASN A 449 -9.57 -8.78 -3.54
CA ASN A 449 -8.37 -9.25 -2.85
C ASN A 449 -7.16 -8.34 -3.03
N ILE A 450 -6.30 -8.33 -2.01
CA ILE A 450 -4.97 -7.75 -2.09
C ILE A 450 -3.94 -8.85 -1.90
N ASN A 451 -3.10 -9.05 -2.91
CA ASN A 451 -2.04 -10.07 -2.92
C ASN A 451 -0.67 -9.39 -2.90
N ILE A 452 0.09 -9.61 -1.82
CA ILE A 452 1.44 -9.07 -1.64
C ILE A 452 2.42 -10.24 -1.67
N SER A 453 3.39 -10.19 -2.58
CA SER A 453 4.31 -11.29 -2.86
C SER A 453 5.68 -10.80 -3.31
N GLY A 454 6.59 -11.74 -3.60
CA GLY A 454 7.89 -11.41 -4.19
C GLY A 454 8.74 -10.53 -3.28
N SER A 455 9.24 -9.42 -3.81
CA SER A 455 10.22 -8.54 -3.15
C SER A 455 9.71 -7.12 -2.90
N SER A 456 8.39 -6.93 -2.83
CA SER A 456 7.81 -5.61 -2.59
C SER A 456 8.26 -5.01 -1.25
N LEU A 457 8.59 -3.72 -1.25
CA LEU A 457 8.93 -2.95 -0.06
C LEU A 457 7.86 -1.89 0.17
N ILE A 458 6.93 -2.15 1.08
CA ILE A 458 5.77 -1.29 1.34
C ILE A 458 5.95 -0.56 2.66
N GLY A 459 6.06 0.76 2.62
CA GLY A 459 6.04 1.65 3.79
C GLY A 459 4.79 2.52 3.78
N ILE A 460 3.98 2.44 4.84
CA ILE A 460 2.73 3.20 5.00
C ILE A 460 2.78 4.01 6.29
N THR A 461 2.46 5.30 6.20
CA THR A 461 2.13 6.16 7.35
C THR A 461 0.69 6.61 7.22
N ASN A 462 -0.17 6.17 8.13
CA ASN A 462 -1.58 6.57 8.14
C ASN A 462 -1.90 7.33 9.44
N SER A 463 -2.08 8.64 9.33
CA SER A 463 -2.43 9.54 10.43
C SER A 463 -3.91 9.97 10.41
N GLY A 464 -4.68 9.54 9.40
CA GLY A 464 -6.10 9.79 9.33
C GLY A 464 -6.88 9.08 10.43
N ALA A 465 -7.80 9.77 11.10
CA ALA A 465 -8.69 9.14 12.07
C ALA A 465 -9.49 8.03 11.39
N ALA A 466 -9.67 6.88 12.06
CA ALA A 466 -10.21 5.65 11.49
C ALA A 466 -9.46 5.12 10.24
N GLY A 467 -8.29 5.65 9.91
CA GLY A 467 -7.55 5.29 8.70
C GLY A 467 -7.15 3.81 8.65
N LYS A 468 -7.12 3.24 7.44
CA LYS A 468 -6.70 1.87 7.18
C LYS A 468 -5.38 1.87 6.41
N GLY A 469 -4.38 1.13 6.86
CA GLY A 469 -3.16 0.95 6.07
C GLY A 469 -3.50 0.22 4.77
N ILE A 470 -3.99 -1.01 4.93
CA ILE A 470 -4.48 -1.88 3.86
C ILE A 470 -5.93 -2.26 4.18
N LYS A 471 -6.85 -2.09 3.23
CA LYS A 471 -8.24 -2.58 3.33
C LYS A 471 -8.59 -3.46 2.13
N ALA A 472 -9.20 -4.62 2.38
CA ALA A 472 -9.83 -5.41 1.33
C ALA A 472 -11.23 -5.87 1.76
N ASP A 473 -12.22 -5.84 0.88
CA ASP A 473 -13.54 -6.41 1.19
C ASP A 473 -13.49 -7.95 1.07
N GLY A 474 -12.61 -8.46 0.19
CA GLY A 474 -12.19 -9.86 0.17
C GLY A 474 -10.97 -10.10 1.07
N ASN A 475 -9.99 -10.84 0.56
CA ASN A 475 -8.87 -11.33 1.35
C ASN A 475 -7.61 -10.47 1.20
N VAL A 476 -6.74 -10.48 2.23
CA VAL A 476 -5.36 -9.99 2.13
C VAL A 476 -4.40 -11.17 2.31
N VAL A 477 -3.53 -11.39 1.32
CA VAL A 477 -2.56 -12.49 1.34
C VAL A 477 -1.13 -11.94 1.25
N PHE A 478 -0.30 -12.26 2.24
CA PHE A 478 1.13 -11.98 2.26
C PHE A 478 1.91 -13.25 1.98
N SER A 479 2.65 -13.28 0.87
CA SER A 479 3.50 -14.40 0.44
C SER A 479 4.91 -13.93 0.07
N GLY A 480 5.38 -12.84 0.67
CA GLY A 480 6.70 -12.27 0.45
C GLY A 480 6.79 -10.80 0.84
N GLY A 481 7.91 -10.18 0.50
CA GLY A 481 8.15 -8.74 0.71
C GLY A 481 8.27 -8.32 2.18
N THR A 482 8.38 -7.00 2.35
CA THR A 482 8.40 -6.31 3.64
C THR A 482 7.30 -5.26 3.64
N THR A 483 6.39 -5.31 4.60
CA THR A 483 5.33 -4.33 4.81
C THR A 483 5.49 -3.69 6.18
N THR A 484 5.66 -2.36 6.23
CA THR A 484 5.76 -1.57 7.46
C THR A 484 4.64 -0.55 7.47
N ILE A 485 3.84 -0.54 8.53
CA ILE A 485 2.68 0.36 8.70
C ILE A 485 2.80 1.10 10.02
N SER A 486 2.69 2.43 9.99
CA SER A 486 2.59 3.29 11.17
C SER A 486 1.22 3.93 11.23
N LEU A 487 0.54 3.81 12.38
CA LEU A 487 -0.80 4.34 12.63
C LEU A 487 -0.73 5.41 13.71
N SER A 488 -1.30 6.58 13.42
CA SER A 488 -1.41 7.68 14.39
C SER A 488 -2.77 8.38 14.41
N GLY A 489 -3.72 7.96 13.57
CA GLY A 489 -5.11 8.41 13.66
C GLY A 489 -5.87 7.74 14.81
N ALA A 490 -6.86 8.43 15.39
CA ALA A 490 -7.69 7.91 16.48
C ALA A 490 -8.93 7.15 15.97
N THR A 491 -9.59 6.40 16.86
CA THR A 491 -10.93 5.82 16.60
C THR A 491 -11.96 6.92 16.37
N VAL A 492 -12.86 6.72 15.41
CA VAL A 492 -14.01 7.59 15.11
C VAL A 492 -15.28 6.89 15.57
N LEU A 493 -16.16 7.60 16.28
CA LEU A 493 -17.47 7.10 16.71
C LEU A 493 -18.54 7.66 15.78
N SER A 494 -19.11 6.81 14.94
CA SER A 494 -20.19 7.18 14.01
C SER A 494 -21.54 6.96 14.69
N ALA A 495 -22.46 7.93 14.60
CA ALA A 495 -23.78 7.79 15.22
C ALA A 495 -24.53 6.58 14.64
N SER A 496 -25.07 5.73 15.52
CA SER A 496 -25.83 4.53 15.16
C SER A 496 -26.81 4.19 16.27
N GLY A 497 -28.08 3.92 15.93
CA GLY A 497 -29.12 3.65 16.92
C GLY A 497 -29.21 4.74 18.00
N SER A 498 -29.16 4.33 19.28
CA SER A 498 -29.13 5.24 20.43
C SER A 498 -27.72 5.62 20.90
N GLY A 499 -26.68 5.29 20.15
CA GLY A 499 -25.29 5.57 20.50
C GLY A 499 -24.40 5.63 19.26
N PHE A 500 -23.34 4.81 19.25
CA PHE A 500 -22.30 4.87 18.23
C PHE A 500 -21.83 3.49 17.76
N ASP A 501 -21.30 3.45 16.54
CA ASP A 501 -20.51 2.37 15.96
C ASP A 501 -19.06 2.85 15.74
N PRO A 502 -18.07 2.21 16.37
CA PRO A 502 -16.68 2.63 16.29
C PRO A 502 -15.97 2.16 15.01
N SER A 503 -15.29 3.09 14.31
CA SER A 503 -14.34 2.76 13.25
C SER A 503 -12.90 2.98 13.72
N TYR A 504 -12.11 1.91 13.68
CA TYR A 504 -10.77 1.87 14.27
C TYR A 504 -9.66 2.23 13.29
N PRO A 505 -8.60 2.93 13.72
CA PRO A 505 -7.34 2.95 12.98
C PRO A 505 -6.80 1.52 12.90
N THR A 506 -6.55 1.02 11.69
CA THR A 506 -6.20 -0.39 11.49
C THR A 506 -5.05 -0.55 10.51
N GLY A 507 -4.10 -1.43 10.82
CA GLY A 507 -2.98 -1.72 9.94
C GLY A 507 -3.44 -2.44 8.68
N VAL A 508 -4.06 -3.62 8.86
CA VAL A 508 -4.70 -4.41 7.80
C VAL A 508 -6.11 -4.77 8.24
N LYS A 509 -7.11 -4.32 7.49
CA LYS A 509 -8.53 -4.63 7.69
C LYS A 509 -9.02 -5.47 6.53
N THR A 510 -9.74 -6.54 6.81
CA THR A 510 -10.48 -7.28 5.78
C THR A 510 -11.87 -7.65 6.23
N ASP A 511 -12.81 -7.69 5.29
CA ASP A 511 -14.12 -8.31 5.54
C ASP A 511 -14.01 -9.83 5.25
N GLY A 512 -13.15 -10.22 4.30
CA GLY A 512 -12.62 -11.59 4.15
C GLY A 512 -11.49 -11.92 5.12
N SER A 513 -10.60 -12.85 4.76
CA SER A 513 -9.53 -13.38 5.63
C SER A 513 -8.18 -12.72 5.41
N ILE A 514 -7.33 -12.74 6.44
CA ILE A 514 -5.91 -12.37 6.34
C ILE A 514 -5.06 -13.64 6.39
N THR A 515 -4.21 -13.86 5.38
CA THR A 515 -3.27 -15.00 5.34
C THR A 515 -1.83 -14.51 5.20
N VAL A 516 -0.96 -14.96 6.11
CA VAL A 516 0.49 -14.70 6.08
C VAL A 516 1.23 -16.00 5.84
N ASN A 517 1.65 -16.23 4.59
CA ASN A 517 2.45 -17.37 4.19
C ASN A 517 3.95 -17.15 4.43
N SER A 518 4.44 -15.94 4.13
CA SER A 518 5.84 -15.55 4.30
C SER A 518 5.98 -14.02 4.25
N GLY A 519 7.22 -13.52 4.37
CA GLY A 519 7.54 -12.08 4.38
C GLY A 519 7.69 -11.51 5.79
N THR A 520 7.91 -10.19 5.86
CA THR A 520 7.99 -9.44 7.12
C THR A 520 6.87 -8.40 7.18
N ILE A 521 6.09 -8.41 8.25
CA ILE A 521 5.01 -7.46 8.49
C ILE A 521 5.28 -6.78 9.83
N THR A 522 5.44 -5.45 9.82
CA THR A 522 5.63 -4.62 11.01
C THR A 522 4.53 -3.58 11.09
N ILE A 523 3.75 -3.56 12.16
CA ILE A 523 2.68 -2.59 12.38
C ILE A 523 2.87 -1.88 13.71
N THR A 524 2.86 -0.56 13.71
CA THR A 524 3.01 0.26 14.91
C THR A 524 1.83 1.22 15.07
N GLY A 525 0.96 0.96 16.04
CA GLY A 525 -0.01 1.91 16.55
C GLY A 525 0.60 2.79 17.63
N THR A 526 0.75 4.09 17.36
CA THR A 526 1.24 5.06 18.35
C THR A 526 0.26 5.24 19.52
N SER A 527 0.66 5.94 20.58
CA SER A 527 -0.22 6.26 21.72
C SER A 527 -1.44 7.12 21.36
N VAL A 528 -1.37 7.83 20.23
CA VAL A 528 -2.49 8.62 19.67
C VAL A 528 -3.52 7.71 19.00
N ALA A 529 -3.11 6.54 18.51
CA ALA A 529 -3.95 5.60 17.79
C ALA A 529 -4.83 4.76 18.75
N LYS A 530 -5.70 5.44 19.50
CA LYS A 530 -6.64 4.83 20.46
C LYS A 530 -7.46 3.73 19.79
N GLY A 531 -7.54 2.56 20.42
CA GLY A 531 -8.30 1.42 19.90
C GLY A 531 -7.69 0.71 18.69
N ALA A 532 -6.45 1.02 18.31
CA ALA A 532 -5.87 0.52 17.08
C ALA A 532 -5.87 -1.01 16.95
N LYS A 533 -6.17 -1.47 15.73
CA LYS A 533 -6.08 -2.88 15.36
C LYS A 533 -4.85 -3.09 14.49
N GLY A 534 -4.05 -4.12 14.77
CA GLY A 534 -2.95 -4.51 13.92
C GLY A 534 -3.48 -5.19 12.65
N LEU A 535 -3.82 -6.47 12.79
CA LEU A 535 -4.57 -7.25 11.81
C LEU A 535 -6.01 -7.43 12.31
N SER A 536 -6.99 -7.05 11.48
CA SER A 536 -8.42 -7.16 11.79
C SER A 536 -9.15 -7.84 10.65
N SER A 537 -9.87 -8.92 10.93
CA SER A 537 -10.62 -9.67 9.92
C SER A 537 -12.00 -10.04 10.42
N ASP A 538 -13.03 -9.84 9.60
CA ASP A 538 -14.41 -10.25 9.92
C ASP A 538 -14.64 -11.74 9.66
N THR A 539 -13.62 -12.41 9.10
CA THR A 539 -13.51 -13.86 9.08
C THR A 539 -12.33 -14.29 9.94
N GLY A 540 -11.28 -14.89 9.38
CA GLY A 540 -10.17 -15.47 10.12
C GLY A 540 -8.80 -14.89 9.75
N ILE A 541 -7.86 -15.04 10.68
CA ILE A 541 -6.45 -14.71 10.47
C ILE A 541 -5.62 -16.00 10.52
N THR A 542 -4.86 -16.28 9.47
CA THR A 542 -3.96 -17.44 9.39
C THR A 542 -2.52 -17.01 9.18
N VAL A 543 -1.60 -17.47 10.03
CA VAL A 543 -0.15 -17.28 9.88
C VAL A 543 0.51 -18.64 9.66
N ASN A 544 0.87 -18.93 8.41
CA ASN A 544 1.58 -20.14 8.02
C ASN A 544 3.11 -19.98 8.14
N GLY A 545 3.62 -18.75 8.07
CA GLY A 545 5.05 -18.45 8.13
C GLY A 545 5.34 -16.95 8.18
N GLY A 546 6.60 -16.58 7.98
CA GLY A 546 7.06 -15.18 8.02
C GLY A 546 7.30 -14.63 9.42
N ASN A 547 7.53 -13.31 9.49
CA ASN A 547 7.71 -12.57 10.74
C ASN A 547 6.63 -11.48 10.84
N VAL A 548 5.77 -11.57 11.86
CA VAL A 548 4.73 -10.59 12.14
C VAL A 548 5.05 -9.91 13.46
N SER A 549 5.31 -8.60 13.43
CA SER A 549 5.59 -7.77 14.60
C SER A 549 4.59 -6.64 14.72
N ILE A 550 3.84 -6.59 15.82
CA ILE A 550 2.79 -5.57 16.01
C ILE A 550 2.95 -4.92 17.39
N THR A 551 3.08 -3.60 17.41
CA THR A 551 3.15 -2.81 18.65
C THR A 551 2.02 -1.80 18.68
N ASN A 552 1.17 -1.85 19.71
CA ASN A 552 0.04 -0.94 19.88
C ASN A 552 0.12 -0.23 21.25
N ALA A 553 0.33 1.08 21.23
CA ALA A 553 0.39 1.92 22.43
C ALA A 553 -0.89 2.73 22.70
N GLY A 554 -1.85 2.70 21.77
CA GLY A 554 -3.09 3.46 21.89
C GLY A 554 -4.01 2.88 22.98
N ASN A 555 -4.44 3.74 23.89
CA ASN A 555 -5.36 3.39 24.98
C ASN A 555 -6.75 2.99 24.47
N GLY A 556 -7.41 2.12 25.23
CA GLY A 556 -8.84 1.89 25.10
C GLY A 556 -9.68 3.03 25.70
N ALA A 557 -10.97 3.04 25.39
CA ALA A 557 -11.94 3.99 25.92
C ALA A 557 -13.33 3.36 25.99
N THR A 558 -14.21 4.01 26.75
CA THR A 558 -15.64 3.69 26.77
C THR A 558 -16.43 4.52 25.76
N TYR A 559 -17.55 3.99 25.32
CA TYR A 559 -18.53 4.67 24.47
C TYR A 559 -19.93 4.12 24.75
N VAL A 560 -20.96 4.73 24.18
CA VAL A 560 -22.33 4.18 24.24
C VAL A 560 -22.60 3.51 22.91
N ASN A 561 -22.90 2.21 22.91
CA ASN A 561 -23.15 1.45 21.69
C ASN A 561 -24.54 1.74 21.09
N ALA A 562 -24.83 1.16 19.93
CA ALA A 562 -26.08 1.40 19.21
C ALA A 562 -27.36 1.03 19.99
N ASN A 563 -27.25 0.24 21.06
CA ASN A 563 -28.35 -0.16 21.94
C ASN A 563 -28.46 0.71 23.20
N GLY A 564 -27.61 1.72 23.38
CA GLY A 564 -27.64 2.64 24.51
C GLY A 564 -26.91 2.12 25.75
N THR A 565 -26.17 1.02 25.63
CA THR A 565 -25.38 0.44 26.72
C THR A 565 -23.95 1.00 26.67
N THR A 566 -23.39 1.32 27.84
CA THR A 566 -21.96 1.66 27.93
C THR A 566 -21.13 0.44 27.59
N ASP A 567 -20.24 0.60 26.62
CA ASP A 567 -19.37 -0.42 26.07
C ASP A 567 -17.95 0.14 25.95
N SER A 568 -17.01 -0.66 25.47
CA SER A 568 -15.62 -0.28 25.35
C SER A 568 -14.95 -0.77 24.08
N TYR A 569 -13.88 -0.09 23.70
CA TYR A 569 -12.95 -0.59 22.71
C TYR A 569 -11.52 -0.46 23.23
N SER A 570 -10.66 -1.39 22.83
CA SER A 570 -9.24 -1.37 23.17
C SER A 570 -8.40 -1.76 21.96
N SER A 571 -7.09 -1.52 22.04
CA SER A 571 -6.18 -1.94 20.99
C SER A 571 -6.04 -3.47 20.98
N ALA A 572 -5.88 -4.04 19.79
CA ALA A 572 -5.63 -5.47 19.63
C ALA A 572 -4.59 -5.69 18.52
N ALA A 573 -3.55 -6.47 18.78
CA ALA A 573 -2.58 -6.78 17.74
C ALA A 573 -3.21 -7.65 16.65
N PHE A 574 -3.99 -8.65 17.04
CA PHE A 574 -4.85 -9.46 16.18
C PHE A 574 -6.29 -9.39 16.69
N SER A 575 -7.24 -9.17 15.78
CA SER A 575 -8.67 -9.18 16.05
C SER A 575 -9.39 -9.96 14.95
N SER A 576 -10.16 -10.97 15.31
CA SER A 576 -10.91 -11.77 14.35
C SER A 576 -12.29 -12.12 14.88
N ASP A 577 -13.29 -12.08 14.02
CA ASP A 577 -14.67 -12.41 14.40
C ASP A 577 -14.90 -13.94 14.38
N THR A 578 -13.98 -14.73 13.81
CA THR A 578 -14.15 -16.19 13.72
C THR A 578 -12.97 -16.99 14.27
N PHE A 579 -11.74 -16.78 13.80
CA PHE A 579 -10.60 -17.57 14.26
C PHE A 579 -9.25 -16.91 14.04
N ILE A 580 -8.30 -17.28 14.90
CA ILE A 580 -6.87 -17.02 14.67
C ILE A 580 -6.13 -18.36 14.66
N THR A 581 -5.40 -18.63 13.58
CA THR A 581 -4.57 -19.83 13.44
C THR A 581 -3.13 -19.45 13.17
N ILE A 582 -2.22 -19.81 14.06
CA ILE A 582 -0.77 -19.58 13.91
C ILE A 582 -0.08 -20.92 13.70
N ASN A 583 0.04 -21.36 12.45
CA ASN A 583 0.66 -22.63 12.09
C ASN A 583 2.19 -22.58 12.15
N GLY A 584 2.80 -21.44 11.83
CA GLY A 584 4.26 -21.29 11.73
C GLY A 584 4.74 -19.84 11.80
N GLY A 585 6.04 -19.64 11.56
CA GLY A 585 6.66 -18.31 11.61
C GLY A 585 6.90 -17.77 13.02
N THR A 586 7.23 -16.48 13.10
CA THR A 586 7.43 -15.74 14.34
C THR A 586 6.36 -14.67 14.47
N VAL A 587 5.63 -14.66 15.59
CA VAL A 587 4.65 -13.63 15.93
C VAL A 587 5.09 -12.92 17.21
N THR A 588 5.36 -11.63 17.11
CA THR A 588 5.73 -10.77 18.23
C THR A 588 4.69 -9.67 18.40
N THR A 589 4.07 -9.57 19.57
CA THR A 589 3.10 -8.49 19.84
C THR A 589 3.42 -7.77 21.14
N ASN A 590 3.15 -6.46 21.17
CA ASN A 590 3.25 -5.63 22.36
C ASN A 590 2.10 -4.62 22.40
N SER A 591 1.10 -4.89 23.24
CA SER A 591 -0.05 -4.01 23.44
C SER A 591 0.02 -3.33 24.81
N SER A 592 0.45 -2.07 24.83
CA SER A 592 0.69 -1.29 26.06
C SER A 592 -0.41 -0.30 26.41
N GLY A 593 -1.36 -0.07 25.50
CA GLY A 593 -2.55 0.73 25.79
C GLY A 593 -3.49 0.03 26.77
N THR A 594 -4.28 0.81 27.52
CA THR A 594 -5.26 0.28 28.48
C THR A 594 -6.24 -0.72 27.83
N GLY A 595 -6.49 -1.85 28.50
CA GLY A 595 -7.32 -2.95 28.02
C GLY A 595 -6.79 -3.66 26.77
N GLY A 596 -5.52 -3.42 26.39
CA GLY A 596 -4.92 -3.93 25.17
C GLY A 596 -4.90 -5.45 25.08
N LYS A 597 -5.03 -5.98 23.86
CA LYS A 597 -5.03 -7.42 23.56
C LYS A 597 -3.86 -7.80 22.65
N GLY A 598 -3.30 -8.99 22.88
CA GLY A 598 -2.39 -9.62 21.93
C GLY A 598 -3.19 -10.27 20.81
N LEU A 599 -3.72 -11.46 21.07
CA LEU A 599 -4.58 -12.24 20.17
C LEU A 599 -6.02 -12.24 20.69
N LYS A 600 -6.96 -11.66 19.95
CA LYS A 600 -8.40 -11.68 20.24
C LYS A 600 -9.17 -12.37 19.12
N ALA A 601 -9.94 -13.40 19.44
CA ALA A 601 -10.88 -14.02 18.51
C ALA A 601 -12.28 -14.17 19.13
N ASP A 602 -13.33 -13.94 18.35
CA ASP A 602 -14.71 -14.21 18.80
C ASP A 602 -15.11 -15.68 18.58
N GLY A 603 -14.30 -16.43 17.83
CA GLY A 603 -14.31 -17.89 17.86
C GLY A 603 -12.97 -18.45 18.36
N ALA A 604 -12.38 -19.41 17.64
CA ALA A 604 -11.27 -20.21 18.16
C ALA A 604 -9.88 -19.62 17.91
N ILE A 605 -8.93 -19.92 18.80
CA ILE A 605 -7.50 -19.67 18.57
C ILE A 605 -6.75 -20.99 18.54
N THR A 606 -5.99 -21.24 17.48
CA THR A 606 -5.14 -22.44 17.33
C THR A 606 -3.67 -22.06 17.12
N ILE A 607 -2.77 -22.62 17.92
CA ILE A 607 -1.32 -22.36 17.85
C ILE A 607 -0.59 -23.66 17.56
N GLY A 608 0.20 -23.64 16.49
CA GLY A 608 0.99 -24.76 16.01
C GLY A 608 0.16 -25.89 15.40
N THR A 609 0.87 -26.82 14.77
CA THR A 609 0.31 -28.07 14.25
C THR A 609 1.12 -29.24 14.77
N THR A 610 0.75 -30.46 14.38
CA THR A 610 1.55 -31.67 14.64
C THR A 610 2.87 -31.69 13.87
N THR A 611 3.01 -30.86 12.83
CA THR A 611 4.19 -30.84 11.92
C THR A 611 4.96 -29.53 11.92
N THR A 612 4.39 -28.44 12.45
CA THR A 612 4.98 -27.10 12.44
C THR A 612 4.88 -26.47 13.83
N SER A 613 5.95 -25.80 14.26
CA SER A 613 6.09 -25.22 15.61
C SER A 613 6.42 -23.73 15.49
N PRO A 614 5.46 -22.82 15.69
CA PRO A 614 5.69 -21.38 15.60
C PRO A 614 6.49 -20.85 16.81
N THR A 615 6.97 -19.62 16.72
CA THR A 615 7.53 -18.87 17.86
C THR A 615 6.65 -17.68 18.17
N LEU A 616 6.10 -17.61 19.39
CA LEU A 616 5.23 -16.52 19.84
C LEU A 616 5.90 -15.75 20.98
N ASN A 617 5.91 -14.43 20.88
CA ASN A 617 6.29 -13.50 21.94
C ASN A 617 5.17 -12.47 22.09
N ILE A 618 4.19 -12.76 22.95
CA ILE A 618 2.96 -11.99 23.09
C ILE A 618 3.01 -11.23 24.42
N THR A 619 2.91 -9.90 24.37
CA THR A 619 3.04 -9.05 25.56
C THR A 619 1.87 -8.06 25.67
N THR A 620 1.26 -7.98 26.84
CA THR A 620 0.40 -6.86 27.26
C THR A 620 1.00 -6.19 28.50
N THR A 621 0.97 -4.86 28.52
CA THR A 621 1.45 -4.06 29.68
C THR A 621 0.46 -2.99 30.11
N GLY A 622 -0.64 -2.82 29.37
CA GLY A 622 -1.67 -1.85 29.70
C GLY A 622 -2.46 -2.23 30.96
N ALA A 623 -2.92 -1.23 31.69
CA ALA A 623 -3.85 -1.46 32.80
C ALA A 623 -5.27 -1.74 32.27
N ARG A 624 -6.07 -2.44 33.08
CA ARG A 624 -7.53 -2.50 32.87
C ARG A 624 -8.18 -1.12 33.09
N PHE A 625 -9.36 -0.90 32.53
CA PHE A 625 -10.18 0.28 32.80
C PHE A 625 -11.65 -0.09 32.98
N LEU A 626 -12.36 0.68 33.81
CA LEU A 626 -13.77 0.43 34.12
C LEU A 626 -14.64 0.77 32.90
N VAL A 627 -15.52 -0.16 32.52
CA VAL A 627 -16.53 0.04 31.47
C VAL A 627 -17.81 0.58 32.11
N SER A 628 -18.42 -0.20 33.00
CA SER A 628 -19.59 0.21 33.78
C SER A 628 -19.77 -0.69 35.01
N GLY A 629 -20.29 -0.16 36.13
CA GLY A 629 -20.56 -0.96 37.33
C GLY A 629 -19.31 -1.69 37.85
N THR A 630 -19.28 -3.02 37.71
CA THR A 630 -18.15 -3.90 38.04
C THR A 630 -17.46 -4.51 36.81
N ASP A 631 -17.90 -4.14 35.60
CA ASP A 631 -17.35 -4.62 34.33
C ASP A 631 -16.13 -3.79 33.90
N TYR A 632 -15.05 -4.47 33.53
CA TYR A 632 -13.77 -3.88 33.17
C TYR A 632 -13.30 -4.41 31.83
N SER A 633 -12.62 -3.56 31.06
CA SER A 633 -11.85 -4.01 29.90
C SER A 633 -10.43 -4.38 30.36
N HIS A 634 -10.19 -5.67 30.47
CA HIS A 634 -8.93 -6.30 30.91
C HIS A 634 -7.84 -6.30 29.83
N ALA A 635 -6.56 -6.33 30.20
CA ALA A 635 -5.46 -6.43 29.23
C ALA A 635 -4.98 -7.88 29.12
N LYS A 636 -5.40 -8.61 28.08
CA LYS A 636 -5.16 -10.07 27.97
C LYS A 636 -4.25 -10.39 26.78
N THR A 637 -3.24 -11.22 26.97
CA THR A 637 -2.36 -11.62 25.86
C THR A 637 -3.06 -12.51 24.85
N ILE A 638 -3.82 -13.52 25.30
CA ILE A 638 -4.64 -14.39 24.44
C ILE A 638 -6.04 -14.46 25.04
N VAL A 639 -7.05 -14.10 24.24
CA VAL A 639 -8.45 -14.16 24.64
C VAL A 639 -9.31 -14.66 23.47
N ALA A 640 -10.18 -15.63 23.76
CA ALA A 640 -11.08 -16.20 22.78
C ALA A 640 -12.47 -16.45 23.39
N ALA A 641 -13.54 -16.07 22.69
CA ALA A 641 -14.87 -16.54 23.09
C ALA A 641 -15.08 -18.03 22.72
N GLY A 642 -14.38 -18.51 21.70
CA GLY A 642 -14.26 -19.94 21.40
C GLY A 642 -13.06 -20.60 22.09
N VAL A 643 -12.74 -21.82 21.66
CA VAL A 643 -11.67 -22.63 22.27
C VAL A 643 -10.28 -22.08 21.95
N VAL A 644 -9.34 -22.21 22.90
CA VAL A 644 -7.91 -22.00 22.66
C VAL A 644 -7.19 -23.34 22.64
N THR A 645 -6.52 -23.66 21.54
CA THR A 645 -5.75 -24.90 21.38
C THR A 645 -4.27 -24.59 21.09
N ILE A 646 -3.37 -25.10 21.92
CA ILE A 646 -1.91 -25.03 21.71
C ILE A 646 -1.39 -26.43 21.39
N ASN A 647 -1.10 -26.69 20.12
CA ASN A 647 -0.59 -27.98 19.66
C ASN A 647 0.92 -28.11 19.81
N SER A 648 1.65 -27.03 19.54
CA SER A 648 3.11 -26.95 19.58
C SER A 648 3.56 -25.48 19.61
N GLY A 649 4.86 -25.23 19.51
CA GLY A 649 5.43 -23.87 19.51
C GLY A 649 6.38 -23.60 20.67
N THR A 650 7.13 -22.52 20.53
CA THR A 650 7.84 -21.87 21.64
C THR A 650 7.10 -20.58 21.94
N ASN A 651 6.32 -20.58 23.02
CA ASN A 651 5.35 -19.54 23.32
C ASN A 651 5.78 -18.81 24.61
N THR A 652 6.10 -17.52 24.49
CA THR A 652 6.33 -16.62 25.62
C THR A 652 5.16 -15.65 25.69
N ILE A 653 4.42 -15.71 26.79
CA ILE A 653 3.17 -14.98 27.01
C ILE A 653 3.35 -14.15 28.29
N ASN A 654 3.47 -12.84 28.15
CA ASN A 654 3.67 -11.90 29.26
C ASN A 654 2.46 -10.96 29.36
N SER A 655 1.62 -11.15 30.36
CA SER A 655 0.39 -10.40 30.53
C SER A 655 0.40 -9.54 31.80
N SER A 656 -0.21 -8.37 31.73
CA SER A 656 -0.53 -7.54 32.89
C SER A 656 -1.88 -7.91 33.55
N ASP A 657 -2.57 -8.89 32.98
CA ASP A 657 -3.80 -9.51 33.44
C ASP A 657 -3.73 -10.99 33.05
N ASP A 658 -4.80 -11.61 32.59
CA ASP A 658 -4.78 -13.03 32.23
C ASP A 658 -3.82 -13.32 31.07
N GLY A 659 -3.08 -14.42 31.20
CA GLY A 659 -2.22 -14.94 30.14
C GLY A 659 -3.04 -15.52 28.98
N VAL A 660 -3.76 -16.60 29.26
CA VAL A 660 -4.61 -17.31 28.29
C VAL A 660 -6.01 -17.44 28.84
N HIS A 661 -6.99 -16.83 28.17
CA HIS A 661 -8.38 -16.84 28.57
C HIS A 661 -9.28 -17.40 27.46
N SER A 662 -10.20 -18.28 27.81
CA SER A 662 -11.26 -18.76 26.92
C SER A 662 -12.60 -18.84 27.64
N ASP A 663 -13.67 -18.38 26.99
CA ASP A 663 -15.03 -18.53 27.53
C ASP A 663 -15.54 -19.99 27.45
N THR A 664 -14.79 -20.89 26.79
CA THR A 664 -15.20 -22.29 26.57
C THR A 664 -14.18 -23.30 27.10
N ALA A 665 -12.98 -23.35 26.51
CA ALA A 665 -11.95 -24.31 26.89
C ALA A 665 -10.55 -23.93 26.43
N VAL A 666 -9.55 -24.32 27.22
CA VAL A 666 -8.13 -24.28 26.86
C VAL A 666 -7.59 -25.70 26.77
N THR A 667 -6.98 -26.06 25.64
CA THR A 667 -6.31 -27.36 25.43
C THR A 667 -4.86 -27.17 25.03
N VAL A 668 -3.94 -27.76 25.77
CA VAL A 668 -2.50 -27.75 25.49
C VAL A 668 -2.06 -29.18 25.17
N ASN A 669 -1.81 -29.46 23.89
CA ASN A 669 -1.32 -30.76 23.41
C ASN A 669 0.21 -30.83 23.39
N GLY A 670 0.91 -29.70 23.36
CA GLY A 670 2.36 -29.67 23.21
C GLY A 670 2.98 -28.28 23.33
N GLY A 671 4.24 -28.18 22.90
CA GLY A 671 5.03 -26.94 22.90
C GLY A 671 5.77 -26.67 24.21
N THR A 672 6.55 -25.60 24.20
CA THR A 672 7.19 -25.00 25.38
C THR A 672 6.49 -23.67 25.64
N ASN A 673 5.69 -23.62 26.70
CA ASN A 673 4.84 -22.48 27.04
C ASN A 673 5.36 -21.83 28.32
N THR A 674 5.83 -20.59 28.23
CA THR A 674 6.16 -19.74 29.37
C THR A 674 5.08 -18.68 29.49
N ILE A 675 4.26 -18.78 30.54
CA ILE A 675 3.12 -17.89 30.77
C ILE A 675 3.36 -17.12 32.07
N SER A 676 3.42 -15.81 31.96
CA SER A 676 3.68 -14.87 33.05
C SER A 676 2.58 -13.83 33.09
N ALA A 677 1.57 -14.04 33.94
CA ALA A 677 0.43 -13.16 34.15
C ALA A 677 0.65 -12.34 35.44
N ILE A 678 1.35 -11.21 35.33
CA ILE A 678 1.78 -10.43 36.49
C ILE A 678 1.06 -9.08 36.50
N SER A 679 0.03 -9.00 37.33
CA SER A 679 -0.73 -7.78 37.55
C SER A 679 -0.21 -6.98 38.75
N THR A 680 -0.36 -5.66 38.66
CA THR A 680 -0.20 -4.74 39.80
C THR A 680 -1.52 -4.53 40.56
N THR A 681 -2.62 -5.07 40.03
CA THR A 681 -3.93 -5.04 40.69
C THR A 681 -4.11 -6.33 41.49
N SER A 682 -4.55 -6.21 42.74
CA SER A 682 -4.82 -7.38 43.58
C SER A 682 -6.01 -8.19 43.06
N GLY A 683 -5.90 -9.52 43.10
CA GLY A 683 -6.99 -10.44 42.74
C GLY A 683 -7.29 -10.52 41.25
N VAL A 684 -6.31 -10.20 40.39
CA VAL A 684 -6.39 -10.41 38.94
C VAL A 684 -5.04 -10.90 38.42
N GLY A 685 -5.01 -11.39 37.19
CA GLY A 685 -3.78 -11.84 36.54
C GLY A 685 -3.59 -13.33 36.69
N GLU A 686 -4.53 -14.07 36.12
CA GLU A 686 -4.57 -15.53 36.05
C GLU A 686 -3.66 -16.03 34.93
N GLY A 687 -2.95 -17.14 35.15
CA GLY A 687 -2.10 -17.70 34.11
C GLY A 687 -2.91 -18.26 32.94
N VAL A 688 -3.78 -19.23 33.24
CA VAL A 688 -4.70 -19.87 32.30
C VAL A 688 -6.09 -19.95 32.91
N GLU A 689 -7.09 -19.40 32.24
CA GLU A 689 -8.49 -19.37 32.71
C GLU A 689 -9.44 -19.89 31.61
N ALA A 690 -10.28 -20.85 31.97
CA ALA A 690 -11.42 -21.31 31.18
C ALA A 690 -12.31 -22.27 31.98
N PRO A 691 -13.55 -22.54 31.55
CA PRO A 691 -14.38 -23.56 32.18
C PRO A 691 -13.78 -24.97 32.14
N ILE A 692 -13.17 -25.34 31.00
CA ILE A 692 -12.52 -26.65 30.82
C ILE A 692 -11.08 -26.43 30.39
N ILE A 693 -10.14 -26.91 31.20
CA ILE A 693 -8.70 -26.80 30.92
C ILE A 693 -8.12 -28.20 30.79
N THR A 694 -7.37 -28.46 29.72
CA THR A 694 -6.76 -29.76 29.45
C THR A 694 -5.29 -29.63 29.06
N PHE A 695 -4.42 -30.32 29.80
CA PHE A 695 -3.00 -30.49 29.45
C PHE A 695 -2.74 -31.94 29.04
N ASN A 696 -2.51 -32.17 27.75
CA ASN A 696 -2.20 -33.49 27.19
C ASN A 696 -0.69 -33.70 26.98
N GLY A 697 0.09 -32.62 26.85
CA GLY A 697 1.51 -32.72 26.52
C GLY A 697 2.27 -31.40 26.59
N GLY A 698 3.55 -31.43 26.20
CA GLY A 698 4.44 -30.26 26.23
C GLY A 698 4.92 -29.89 27.63
N THR A 699 5.55 -28.72 27.74
CA THR A 699 5.98 -28.12 29.01
C THR A 699 5.29 -26.77 29.16
N SER A 700 4.50 -26.59 30.21
CA SER A 700 3.85 -25.33 30.56
C SER A 700 4.37 -24.83 31.90
N ASN A 701 5.05 -23.69 31.88
CA ASN A 701 5.57 -23.01 33.06
C ASN A 701 4.78 -21.71 33.26
N ILE A 702 3.95 -21.71 34.31
CA ILE A 702 2.90 -20.73 34.54
C ILE A 702 3.18 -20.02 35.86
N THR A 703 3.32 -18.70 35.81
CA THR A 703 3.45 -17.82 36.96
C THR A 703 2.40 -16.72 36.87
N ALA A 704 1.59 -16.59 37.92
CA ALA A 704 0.49 -15.66 38.00
C ALA A 704 0.59 -14.78 39.26
N SER A 705 0.00 -13.58 39.22
CA SER A 705 -0.22 -12.75 40.42
C SER A 705 -1.48 -13.13 41.16
N ASN A 706 -2.49 -13.63 40.44
CA ASN A 706 -3.58 -14.40 41.01
C ASN A 706 -3.36 -15.89 40.71
N ASP A 707 -4.36 -16.62 40.22
CA ASP A 707 -4.25 -18.08 40.12
C ASP A 707 -3.40 -18.53 38.94
N GLY A 708 -2.55 -19.52 39.16
CA GLY A 708 -1.75 -20.09 38.09
C GLY A 708 -2.64 -20.68 36.99
N ILE A 709 -3.58 -21.53 37.40
CA ILE A 709 -4.60 -22.14 36.55
C ILE A 709 -5.93 -21.96 37.26
N ASN A 710 -6.94 -21.41 36.58
CA ASN A 710 -8.28 -21.21 37.12
C ASN A 710 -9.32 -21.89 36.21
N ALA A 711 -9.88 -23.02 36.66
CA ALA A 711 -10.96 -23.69 35.97
C ALA A 711 -12.33 -23.24 36.55
N THR A 712 -13.10 -22.46 35.80
CA THR A 712 -14.33 -21.84 36.32
C THR A 712 -15.35 -21.53 35.21
N TYR A 713 -16.63 -21.77 35.48
CA TYR A 713 -17.75 -21.22 34.68
C TYR A 713 -18.19 -19.83 35.19
N GLY A 714 -17.76 -19.42 36.39
CA GLY A 714 -18.16 -18.16 37.01
C GLY A 714 -19.65 -18.07 37.36
N THR A 715 -20.37 -19.21 37.40
CA THR A 715 -21.84 -19.23 37.56
C THR A 715 -22.33 -19.12 39.01
N VAL A 716 -21.43 -19.28 39.99
CA VAL A 716 -21.77 -19.22 41.42
C VAL A 716 -21.79 -17.77 41.91
N THR A 717 -22.99 -17.28 42.25
CA THR A 717 -23.17 -15.89 42.71
C THR A 717 -22.42 -15.64 44.03
N GLY A 718 -21.59 -14.61 44.07
CA GLY A 718 -20.92 -14.15 45.29
C GLY A 718 -19.73 -15.01 45.73
N GLY A 719 -19.17 -15.85 44.84
CA GLY A 719 -18.02 -16.69 45.16
C GLY A 719 -18.36 -17.82 46.14
N ALA A 720 -19.57 -18.39 46.02
CA ALA A 720 -19.94 -19.52 46.86
C ALA A 720 -19.10 -20.77 46.47
N GLU A 721 -18.62 -21.49 47.49
CA GLU A 721 -17.76 -22.70 47.44
C GLU A 721 -18.43 -23.95 46.82
N GLY A 722 -19.27 -23.78 45.81
CA GLY A 722 -20.02 -24.85 45.16
C GLY A 722 -19.31 -25.35 43.89
N ASN A 723 -19.42 -26.65 43.63
CA ASN A 723 -18.97 -27.23 42.37
C ASN A 723 -19.82 -26.69 41.20
N ASP A 724 -19.23 -25.87 40.34
CA ASP A 724 -19.90 -25.24 39.19
C ASP A 724 -19.85 -26.10 37.91
N GLY A 725 -19.22 -27.27 37.98
CA GLY A 725 -19.06 -28.21 36.88
C GLY A 725 -17.82 -27.98 36.01
N SER A 726 -16.98 -26.97 36.31
CA SER A 726 -15.70 -26.76 35.64
C SER A 726 -14.76 -27.96 35.85
N HIS A 727 -13.72 -28.07 35.02
CA HIS A 727 -12.83 -29.22 35.10
C HIS A 727 -11.41 -28.94 34.60
N LEU A 728 -10.41 -29.25 35.43
CA LEU A 728 -9.01 -29.34 35.02
C LEU A 728 -8.60 -30.80 34.76
N TYR A 729 -8.20 -31.09 33.53
CA TYR A 729 -7.62 -32.37 33.11
C TYR A 729 -6.12 -32.25 32.88
N ILE A 730 -5.34 -33.14 33.49
CA ILE A 730 -3.92 -33.31 33.17
C ILE A 730 -3.68 -34.77 32.81
N THR A 731 -3.52 -35.02 31.51
CA THR A 731 -3.36 -36.39 30.97
C THR A 731 -1.92 -36.68 30.55
N GLY A 732 -1.09 -35.66 30.39
CA GLY A 732 0.31 -35.77 29.99
C GLY A 732 1.09 -34.46 30.11
N GLY A 733 2.35 -34.47 29.64
CA GLY A 733 3.23 -33.30 29.66
C GLY A 733 3.80 -32.95 31.03
N ILE A 734 4.37 -31.75 31.14
CA ILE A 734 4.89 -31.15 32.37
C ILE A 734 4.11 -29.85 32.61
N VAL A 735 3.39 -29.77 33.73
CA VAL A 735 2.65 -28.58 34.16
C VAL A 735 3.30 -28.05 35.43
N ILE A 736 3.80 -26.82 35.37
CA ILE A 736 4.40 -26.11 36.50
C ILE A 736 3.59 -24.85 36.73
N ALA A 737 2.97 -24.71 37.89
CA ALA A 737 2.10 -23.56 38.19
C ALA A 737 2.40 -22.95 39.56
N THR A 738 2.33 -21.62 39.63
CA THR A 738 2.39 -20.83 40.86
C THR A 738 1.50 -19.60 40.72
N GLY A 739 0.86 -19.21 41.81
CA GLY A 739 -0.07 -18.08 41.88
C GLY A 739 -0.42 -17.76 43.34
N SER A 740 -1.53 -17.04 43.54
CA SER A 740 -2.31 -17.04 44.78
C SER A 740 -2.63 -18.50 45.14
N ASP A 741 -3.56 -19.09 44.40
CA ASP A 741 -3.60 -20.53 44.19
C ASP A 741 -2.74 -20.91 43.01
N ALA A 742 -1.92 -21.95 43.17
CA ALA A 742 -1.20 -22.45 42.01
C ALA A 742 -2.17 -23.12 41.01
N ILE A 743 -3.20 -23.80 41.52
CA ILE A 743 -4.34 -24.31 40.76
C ILE A 743 -5.59 -24.05 41.59
N ASP A 744 -6.55 -23.37 40.99
CA ASP A 744 -7.92 -23.21 41.45
C ASP A 744 -8.88 -23.90 40.44
N SER A 745 -9.85 -24.63 40.96
CA SER A 745 -10.93 -25.21 40.18
C SER A 745 -12.24 -25.12 40.95
N ASN A 746 -13.16 -24.28 40.46
CA ASN A 746 -14.53 -24.25 40.96
C ASN A 746 -15.31 -25.55 40.71
N GLY A 747 -14.69 -26.56 40.09
CA GLY A 747 -15.25 -27.88 39.88
C GLY A 747 -14.24 -28.98 40.18
N ASN A 748 -14.01 -29.87 39.22
CA ASN A 748 -13.22 -31.08 39.44
C ASN A 748 -11.77 -30.94 38.95
N ILE A 749 -10.89 -31.76 39.52
CA ILE A 749 -9.53 -31.97 39.03
C ILE A 749 -9.36 -33.45 38.71
N THR A 750 -8.80 -33.78 37.55
CA THR A 750 -8.47 -35.16 37.19
C THR A 750 -7.09 -35.24 36.54
N ILE A 751 -6.21 -36.01 37.17
CA ILE A 751 -4.86 -36.26 36.66
C ILE A 751 -4.75 -37.74 36.31
N THR A 752 -4.49 -38.05 35.04
CA THR A 752 -4.31 -39.44 34.54
C THR A 752 -2.89 -39.70 34.03
N GLY A 753 -2.04 -38.68 33.93
CA GLY A 753 -0.68 -38.81 33.43
C GLY A 753 0.12 -37.52 33.56
N GLY A 754 1.32 -37.51 32.99
CA GLY A 754 2.22 -36.34 33.03
C GLY A 754 2.88 -36.11 34.39
N THR A 755 3.49 -34.93 34.54
CA THR A 755 4.14 -34.45 35.76
C THR A 755 3.60 -33.07 36.11
N THR A 756 2.94 -32.96 37.25
CA THR A 756 2.37 -31.71 37.78
C THR A 756 3.17 -31.25 38.99
N ILE A 757 3.70 -30.03 38.93
CA ILE A 757 4.57 -29.42 39.95
C ILE A 757 3.97 -28.09 40.33
N VAL A 758 3.45 -27.97 41.55
CA VAL A 758 2.80 -26.74 41.99
C VAL A 758 3.30 -26.28 43.34
N ASN A 759 3.35 -24.97 43.52
CA ASN A 759 3.71 -24.39 44.80
C ASN A 759 2.84 -23.16 45.06
N GLY A 760 1.96 -23.27 46.04
CA GLY A 760 1.15 -22.16 46.53
C GLY A 760 1.96 -21.14 47.34
N VAL A 761 1.25 -20.20 47.94
CA VAL A 761 1.82 -19.15 48.79
C VAL A 761 2.28 -19.68 50.16
N THR A 762 3.05 -18.85 50.88
CA THR A 762 3.52 -19.17 52.24
C THR A 762 2.41 -19.05 53.29
N ASN A 763 1.58 -18.02 53.16
CA ASN A 763 0.55 -17.65 54.12
C ASN A 763 -0.81 -17.83 53.47
N GLY A 764 -1.74 -18.49 54.17
CA GLY A 764 -3.11 -18.66 53.68
C GLY A 764 -3.88 -17.33 53.65
N PRO A 765 -5.13 -17.33 53.16
CA PRO A 765 -5.95 -18.52 52.90
C PRO A 765 -5.49 -19.37 51.70
N GLU A 766 -4.85 -18.77 50.70
CA GLU A 766 -4.54 -19.45 49.43
C GLU A 766 -3.55 -20.62 49.55
N GLU A 767 -3.60 -21.47 48.54
CA GLU A 767 -3.15 -22.85 48.58
C GLU A 767 -2.32 -23.26 47.35
N GLY A 768 -1.78 -24.48 47.40
CA GLY A 768 -1.18 -25.08 46.21
C GLY A 768 -2.22 -25.67 45.26
N LEU A 769 -3.34 -26.17 45.80
CA LEU A 769 -4.44 -26.79 45.08
C LEU A 769 -5.73 -26.43 45.82
N ASP A 770 -6.57 -25.63 45.21
CA ASP A 770 -7.92 -25.37 45.66
C ASP A 770 -8.94 -25.96 44.68
N PHE A 771 -10.01 -26.54 45.21
CA PHE A 771 -11.11 -27.04 44.40
C PHE A 771 -12.40 -27.31 45.18
N ASN A 772 -13.53 -27.01 44.54
CA ASN A 772 -14.88 -27.22 45.12
C ASN A 772 -15.46 -28.62 44.85
N GLY A 773 -14.95 -29.30 43.83
CA GLY A 773 -15.41 -30.62 43.40
C GLY A 773 -14.56 -31.77 43.94
N THR A 774 -14.29 -32.75 43.07
CA THR A 774 -13.47 -33.91 43.41
C THR A 774 -12.11 -33.85 42.73
N PHE A 775 -11.07 -34.25 43.45
CA PHE A 775 -9.75 -34.46 42.87
C PHE A 775 -9.46 -35.95 42.69
N LEU A 776 -9.47 -36.42 41.45
CA LEU A 776 -9.13 -37.79 41.07
C LEU A 776 -7.67 -37.89 40.59
N MET A 777 -6.83 -38.50 41.42
CA MET A 777 -5.44 -38.83 41.07
C MET A 777 -5.36 -40.27 40.55
N ASN A 778 -5.36 -40.41 39.22
CA ASN A 778 -5.50 -41.69 38.51
C ASN A 778 -4.26 -42.12 37.71
N GLY A 779 -3.22 -41.29 37.65
CA GLY A 779 -1.96 -41.60 36.96
C GLY A 779 -0.98 -40.43 36.99
N GLY A 780 0.26 -40.64 36.57
CA GLY A 780 1.28 -39.58 36.48
C GLY A 780 1.91 -39.20 37.82
N ILE A 781 2.72 -38.14 37.84
CA ILE A 781 3.39 -37.60 39.02
C ILE A 781 2.72 -36.29 39.41
N LEU A 782 2.39 -36.14 40.70
CA LEU A 782 1.99 -34.87 41.30
C LEU A 782 2.89 -34.57 42.48
N ILE A 783 3.44 -33.37 42.54
CA ILE A 783 3.97 -32.78 43.76
C ILE A 783 3.42 -31.36 43.91
N ALA A 784 2.62 -31.15 44.96
CA ALA A 784 2.10 -29.85 45.35
C ALA A 784 2.60 -29.49 46.74
N ALA A 785 2.85 -28.21 46.98
CA ALA A 785 3.16 -27.69 48.31
C ALA A 785 2.45 -26.35 48.53
N GLY A 786 2.09 -26.02 49.77
CA GLY A 786 1.33 -24.80 50.05
C GLY A 786 1.36 -24.36 51.51
N SER A 787 0.51 -23.37 51.80
CA SER A 787 0.39 -22.67 53.08
C SER A 787 -0.18 -23.56 54.20
N ASN A 788 -0.23 -23.06 55.44
CA ASN A 788 -0.93 -23.75 56.55
C ASN A 788 -2.43 -23.45 56.52
N SER A 789 -3.09 -23.68 55.39
CA SER A 789 -4.53 -23.52 55.31
C SER A 789 -5.25 -24.68 56.00
N GLN A 790 -6.32 -24.35 56.71
CA GLN A 790 -7.23 -25.33 57.28
C GLN A 790 -8.25 -25.84 56.26
N MET A 791 -8.30 -25.20 55.09
CA MET A 791 -9.24 -25.49 54.02
C MET A 791 -8.69 -26.48 52.99
N THR A 792 -7.38 -26.82 53.05
CA THR A 792 -6.70 -27.65 52.05
C THR A 792 -7.45 -28.94 51.76
N PRO A 793 -8.09 -29.06 50.59
CA PRO A 793 -8.80 -30.27 50.23
C PRO A 793 -7.83 -31.42 50.01
N ASN A 794 -8.27 -32.64 50.32
CA ASN A 794 -7.49 -33.86 50.08
C ASN A 794 -7.97 -34.54 48.79
N PHE A 795 -7.19 -35.49 48.28
CA PHE A 795 -7.58 -36.34 47.17
C PHE A 795 -8.94 -37.04 47.40
N GLY A 796 -9.69 -37.26 46.32
CA GLY A 796 -10.96 -37.98 46.32
C GLY A 796 -10.79 -39.49 46.50
N ALA A 797 -11.69 -40.13 47.24
CA ALA A 797 -11.63 -41.56 47.58
C ALA A 797 -11.66 -42.51 46.37
N ALA A 798 -12.16 -42.02 45.22
CA ALA A 798 -12.20 -42.76 43.96
C ALA A 798 -10.88 -42.71 43.17
N SER A 799 -9.85 -42.00 43.66
CA SER A 799 -8.52 -41.99 43.04
C SER A 799 -7.95 -43.42 42.93
N SER A 800 -7.45 -43.80 41.76
CA SER A 800 -6.90 -45.15 41.52
C SER A 800 -5.42 -45.29 41.87
N GLN A 801 -4.66 -44.19 41.85
CA GLN A 801 -3.23 -44.17 42.18
C GLN A 801 -3.00 -43.88 43.66
N VAL A 802 -2.01 -44.56 44.26
CA VAL A 802 -1.63 -44.32 45.66
C VAL A 802 -1.11 -42.89 45.79
N ASN A 803 -1.61 -42.18 46.80
CA ASN A 803 -1.28 -40.78 47.05
C ASN A 803 -1.10 -40.52 48.55
N MET A 804 -0.44 -39.41 48.85
CA MET A 804 -0.05 -39.00 50.18
C MET A 804 -0.36 -37.52 50.37
N PHE A 805 -1.08 -37.19 51.44
CA PHE A 805 -1.20 -35.82 51.94
C PHE A 805 -0.35 -35.72 53.20
N LEU A 806 0.77 -35.03 53.10
CA LEU A 806 1.77 -34.90 54.14
C LEU A 806 1.65 -33.51 54.77
N LYS A 807 1.27 -33.43 56.05
CA LYS A 807 1.15 -32.16 56.78
C LYS A 807 2.27 -32.05 57.82
N SER A 808 2.94 -30.91 57.86
CA SER A 808 3.87 -30.58 58.94
C SER A 808 3.21 -29.68 59.96
N SER A 809 3.45 -29.94 61.25
CA SER A 809 3.01 -29.04 62.32
C SER A 809 3.84 -27.75 62.42
N ALA A 810 4.93 -27.64 61.66
CA ALA A 810 5.81 -26.48 61.64
C ALA A 810 6.12 -26.07 60.20
N GLN A 811 6.44 -24.79 60.01
CA GLN A 811 6.82 -24.28 58.69
C GLN A 811 8.10 -24.94 58.19
N LEU A 812 8.09 -25.36 56.94
CA LEU A 812 9.23 -25.95 56.25
C LEU A 812 9.87 -24.89 55.32
N PRO A 813 11.17 -24.58 55.49
CA PRO A 813 11.83 -23.52 54.72
C PRO A 813 12.04 -23.87 53.24
N ALA A 814 11.86 -22.88 52.36
CA ALA A 814 12.10 -22.96 50.91
C ALA A 814 13.55 -23.34 50.51
N THR A 815 14.49 -23.15 51.43
CA THR A 815 15.92 -23.42 51.23
C THR A 815 16.28 -24.90 51.35
N SER A 816 15.37 -25.73 51.86
CA SER A 816 15.54 -27.17 52.07
C SER A 816 14.74 -27.99 51.06
N VAL A 817 14.86 -29.31 51.11
CA VAL A 817 14.18 -30.22 50.18
C VAL A 817 13.36 -31.27 50.92
N LEU A 818 12.22 -31.64 50.35
CA LEU A 818 11.50 -32.86 50.68
C LEU A 818 12.16 -34.03 49.95
N HIS A 819 12.39 -35.14 50.64
CA HIS A 819 12.80 -36.40 50.01
C HIS A 819 11.96 -37.55 50.56
N ILE A 820 11.47 -38.42 49.68
CA ILE A 820 10.74 -39.63 50.07
C ILE A 820 11.43 -40.83 49.44
N GLU A 821 11.70 -41.84 50.24
CA GLU A 821 12.24 -43.13 49.79
C GLU A 821 11.40 -44.30 50.33
N ASN A 822 11.43 -45.44 49.64
CA ASN A 822 10.89 -46.68 50.17
C ASN A 822 11.86 -47.34 51.18
N ALA A 823 11.46 -48.45 51.79
CA ALA A 823 12.32 -49.18 52.74
C ALA A 823 13.66 -49.66 52.16
N ALA A 824 13.76 -49.85 50.83
CA ALA A 824 14.98 -50.23 50.12
C ALA A 824 15.89 -49.04 49.75
N GLY A 825 15.52 -47.80 50.13
CA GLY A 825 16.26 -46.59 49.78
C GLY A 825 16.06 -46.14 48.33
N THR A 826 15.04 -46.65 47.64
CA THR A 826 14.68 -46.15 46.30
C THR A 826 13.97 -44.81 46.45
N GLU A 827 14.50 -43.77 45.80
CA GLU A 827 13.89 -42.44 45.74
C GLU A 827 12.54 -42.47 45.02
N MET A 828 11.51 -41.94 45.67
CA MET A 828 10.18 -41.73 45.10
C MET A 828 10.01 -40.30 44.59
N VAL A 829 10.55 -39.32 45.33
CA VAL A 829 10.56 -37.90 44.97
C VAL A 829 11.63 -37.14 45.76
N THR A 830 12.32 -36.21 45.11
CA THR A 830 13.03 -35.12 45.79
C THR A 830 12.54 -33.78 45.25
N PHE A 831 11.98 -32.94 46.11
CA PHE A 831 11.35 -31.68 45.71
C PHE A 831 11.88 -30.51 46.54
N LYS A 832 12.23 -29.42 45.85
CA LYS A 832 12.56 -28.14 46.48
C LYS A 832 11.38 -27.19 46.34
N PRO A 833 10.70 -26.82 47.44
CA PRO A 833 9.60 -25.86 47.38
C PRO A 833 10.09 -24.47 46.95
N LYS A 834 9.22 -23.72 46.26
CA LYS A 834 9.47 -22.32 45.86
C LYS A 834 9.45 -21.38 47.05
N ASN A 835 8.46 -21.60 47.92
CA ASN A 835 8.15 -20.80 49.09
C ASN A 835 8.29 -21.64 50.37
N ALA A 836 8.17 -21.01 51.54
CA ALA A 836 8.08 -21.78 52.78
C ALA A 836 6.67 -22.40 52.86
N VAL A 837 6.57 -23.68 53.24
CA VAL A 837 5.34 -24.49 53.08
C VAL A 837 5.04 -25.30 54.33
N TYR A 838 3.81 -25.80 54.44
CA TYR A 838 3.37 -26.63 55.57
C TYR A 838 2.89 -28.01 55.14
N TYR A 839 2.58 -28.20 53.87
CA TYR A 839 2.14 -29.50 53.39
C TYR A 839 2.75 -29.88 52.06
N PHE A 840 2.62 -31.17 51.74
CA PHE A 840 2.82 -31.70 50.40
C PHE A 840 1.69 -32.66 50.01
N HIS A 841 1.11 -32.47 48.82
CA HIS A 841 0.38 -33.53 48.13
C HIS A 841 1.34 -34.23 47.18
N PHE A 842 1.49 -35.53 47.35
CA PHE A 842 2.38 -36.33 46.51
C PHE A 842 1.69 -37.59 46.00
N SER A 843 1.84 -37.85 44.71
CA SER A 843 1.49 -39.13 44.11
C SER A 843 2.44 -39.45 42.95
N SER A 844 2.72 -40.72 42.78
CA SER A 844 3.60 -41.23 41.72
C SER A 844 3.19 -42.66 41.38
N PRO A 845 3.36 -43.13 40.13
CA PRO A 845 3.11 -44.52 39.77
C PRO A 845 4.03 -45.50 40.51
N ALA A 846 5.14 -45.02 41.07
CA ALA A 846 6.07 -45.81 41.89
C ALA A 846 5.56 -46.09 43.32
N LEU A 847 4.48 -45.41 43.75
CA LEU A 847 3.88 -45.66 45.05
C LEU A 847 2.99 -46.92 45.02
N ALA A 848 3.08 -47.72 46.08
CA ALA A 848 2.34 -48.97 46.23
C ALA A 848 1.58 -49.02 47.58
N GLN A 849 0.50 -49.80 47.62
CA GLN A 849 -0.23 -50.10 48.85
C GLN A 849 0.57 -51.05 49.74
N SER A 850 0.25 -51.07 51.03
CA SER A 850 0.92 -51.94 52.02
C SER A 850 2.45 -51.82 52.02
N THR A 851 2.98 -50.66 51.65
CA THR A 851 4.42 -50.42 51.45
C THR A 851 4.91 -49.35 52.41
N GLN A 852 6.08 -49.57 53.03
CA GLN A 852 6.69 -48.63 53.96
C GLN A 852 7.49 -47.55 53.22
N TYR A 853 7.30 -46.30 53.62
CA TYR A 853 8.02 -45.13 53.13
C TYR A 853 8.62 -44.31 54.27
N LYS A 854 9.73 -43.64 53.99
CA LYS A 854 10.38 -42.68 54.87
C LYS A 854 10.32 -41.29 54.24
N VAL A 855 9.89 -40.31 55.04
CA VAL A 855 9.82 -38.90 54.65
C VAL A 855 10.95 -38.15 55.35
N TYR A 856 11.83 -37.57 54.55
CA TYR A 856 12.92 -36.72 54.99
C TYR A 856 12.66 -35.27 54.58
N PHE A 857 13.15 -34.34 55.42
CA PHE A 857 13.23 -32.94 55.06
C PHE A 857 14.61 -32.37 55.40
N GLY A 858 15.21 -31.62 54.47
CA GLY A 858 16.61 -31.21 54.51
C GLY A 858 17.50 -32.09 53.62
N GLY A 859 18.79 -32.10 53.87
CA GLY A 859 19.77 -32.77 53.00
C GLY A 859 20.16 -31.91 51.79
N SER A 860 20.79 -32.52 50.80
CA SER A 860 21.21 -31.85 49.56
C SER A 860 21.02 -32.75 48.35
N TYR A 861 20.89 -32.14 47.17
CA TYR A 861 20.77 -32.84 45.90
C TYR A 861 21.87 -32.35 44.95
N THR A 862 22.70 -33.25 44.42
CA THR A 862 23.86 -32.90 43.59
C THR A 862 23.77 -33.57 42.21
N GLY A 863 24.33 -32.91 41.20
CA GLY A 863 24.45 -33.48 39.84
C GLY A 863 23.17 -33.52 39.01
N GLY A 864 22.03 -33.02 39.51
CA GLY A 864 20.75 -33.01 38.77
C GLY A 864 20.24 -31.63 38.37
N SER A 865 19.03 -31.60 37.82
CA SER A 865 18.31 -30.39 37.37
C SER A 865 16.85 -30.44 37.83
N PHE A 866 16.08 -29.38 37.58
CA PHE A 866 14.63 -29.42 37.81
C PHE A 866 13.87 -29.83 36.54
N VAL A 867 12.86 -30.67 36.72
CA VAL A 867 11.93 -31.08 35.67
C VAL A 867 11.26 -29.83 35.06
N GLY A 868 11.13 -29.80 33.73
CA GLY A 868 10.49 -28.70 33.00
C GLY A 868 11.31 -27.40 32.93
N GLY A 869 12.57 -27.41 33.39
CA GLY A 869 13.50 -26.32 33.17
C GLY A 869 13.36 -25.12 34.11
N THR A 870 12.70 -25.28 35.26
CA THR A 870 12.81 -24.29 36.36
C THR A 870 14.25 -24.22 36.87
N THR A 871 14.65 -23.09 37.47
CA THR A 871 16.06 -22.84 37.82
C THR A 871 16.32 -22.76 39.33
N THR A 872 15.30 -22.50 40.14
CA THR A 872 15.48 -22.19 41.58
C THR A 872 14.73 -23.12 42.53
N TRP A 873 13.70 -23.79 42.04
CA TRP A 873 12.78 -24.67 42.79
C TRP A 873 12.17 -25.72 41.84
N GLY A 874 11.54 -26.74 42.40
CA GLY A 874 10.79 -27.74 41.64
C GLY A 874 11.18 -29.17 41.99
N LEU A 875 10.72 -30.09 41.14
CA LEU A 875 11.03 -31.52 41.21
C LEU A 875 12.43 -31.78 40.66
N TYR A 876 13.32 -32.35 41.45
CA TYR A 876 14.64 -32.74 40.99
C TYR A 876 14.60 -33.97 40.08
N THR A 877 15.54 -34.05 39.16
CA THR A 877 15.77 -35.20 38.29
C THR A 877 17.24 -35.32 37.88
N GLY A 878 17.67 -36.55 37.59
CA GLY A 878 18.99 -36.85 37.02
C GLY A 878 20.19 -36.68 37.95
N GLY A 879 19.98 -36.49 39.26
CA GLY A 879 21.04 -36.37 40.26
C GLY A 879 20.90 -37.36 41.41
N THR A 880 21.60 -37.09 42.51
CA THR A 880 21.61 -37.94 43.70
C THR A 880 21.30 -37.13 44.95
N TYR A 881 20.37 -37.63 45.74
CA TYR A 881 20.06 -37.09 47.06
C TYR A 881 21.06 -37.58 48.13
N SER A 882 21.44 -36.70 49.05
CA SER A 882 22.26 -37.01 50.22
C SER A 882 21.48 -36.79 51.51
N LEU A 883 21.48 -37.81 52.38
CA LEU A 883 20.93 -37.76 53.73
C LEU A 883 21.73 -36.87 54.69
N THR A 884 22.93 -36.42 54.31
CA THR A 884 23.73 -35.54 55.16
C THR A 884 23.02 -34.21 55.37
N GLY A 885 22.62 -33.92 56.62
CA GLY A 885 21.84 -32.72 56.96
C GLY A 885 20.34 -32.88 56.78
N ALA A 886 19.85 -34.08 56.43
CA ALA A 886 18.43 -34.40 56.37
C ALA A 886 17.90 -34.85 57.73
N THR A 887 16.66 -34.48 58.05
CA THR A 887 15.93 -34.98 59.21
C THR A 887 14.87 -35.98 58.76
N LEU A 888 14.89 -37.20 59.30
CA LEU A 888 13.79 -38.15 59.14
C LEU A 888 12.56 -37.61 59.89
N LYS A 889 11.52 -37.24 59.16
CA LYS A 889 10.27 -36.68 59.71
C LYS A 889 9.27 -37.78 60.07
N LYS A 890 9.14 -38.80 59.22
CA LYS A 890 8.16 -39.86 59.41
C LYS A 890 8.59 -41.16 58.74
N THR A 891 8.27 -42.29 59.38
CA THR A 891 8.17 -43.60 58.74
C THR A 891 6.73 -44.07 58.86
N PHE A 892 6.12 -44.53 57.77
CA PHE A 892 4.76 -45.06 57.78
C PHE A 892 4.56 -46.10 56.68
N THR A 893 3.51 -46.91 56.81
CA THR A 893 3.10 -47.88 55.79
C THR A 893 1.80 -47.40 55.16
N THR A 894 1.72 -47.40 53.83
CA THR A 894 0.48 -47.06 53.10
C THR A 894 -0.63 -48.05 53.37
N SER A 895 -1.88 -47.59 53.28
CA SER A 895 -3.07 -48.43 53.49
C SER A 895 -3.12 -49.62 52.54
N ALA A 896 -3.64 -50.75 53.03
CA ALA A 896 -3.88 -51.95 52.23
C ALA A 896 -5.14 -51.85 51.36
N THR A 897 -6.09 -50.98 51.73
CA THR A 897 -7.42 -50.89 51.09
C THR A 897 -7.67 -49.52 50.47
N ALA A 898 -7.27 -48.43 51.14
CA ALA A 898 -7.40 -47.07 50.62
C ALA A 898 -6.20 -46.67 49.75
N LYS A 899 -6.44 -45.76 48.80
CA LYS A 899 -5.37 -45.12 48.01
C LYS A 899 -4.85 -43.83 48.64
N ILE A 900 -5.65 -43.21 49.51
CA ILE A 900 -5.33 -41.96 50.19
C ILE A 900 -4.60 -42.22 51.51
N ASN A 901 -3.48 -41.53 51.72
CA ASN A 901 -2.67 -41.65 52.93
C ASN A 901 -2.39 -40.27 53.52
N LEU A 902 -3.14 -39.88 54.55
CA LEU A 902 -2.89 -38.65 55.31
C LEU A 902 -1.85 -38.92 56.41
N GLN A 903 -0.78 -38.13 56.45
CA GLN A 903 0.26 -38.23 57.48
C GLN A 903 0.59 -36.85 58.05
N THR A 904 0.83 -36.79 59.36
CA THR A 904 1.30 -35.58 60.05
C THR A 904 2.66 -35.83 60.69
N PHE A 905 3.57 -34.86 60.60
CA PHE A 905 4.92 -34.92 61.15
C PHE A 905 5.48 -33.59 61.69
#